data_AF-A0A946B4I7-F1
#
_entry.id   AF-A0A946B4I7-F1
#
_cell.length_a   1.000
_cell.length_b   1.000
_cell.length_c   1.000
_cell.angle_alpha   90.00
_cell.angle_beta   90.00
_cell.angle_gamma   90.00
#
_symmetry.space_group_name_H-M   'P 1'
#
loop_
_entity.id
_entity.type
_entity.pdbx_description
1 polymer ?
#
loop_
_entity_poly.entity_id
_entity_poly.type
_entity_poly.pdbx_seq_one_letter_code
_entity_poly.pdbx_strand_id
1 'polypeptide(L)'
;NGNGNGNGNGNGNSSSGLGAGDVNGDGLTDIILTNDANGDAFVLFGTSDLAYSAIDMTSLDASDGFEVRDTVNMPTFYEGNANGDFNGDGFNDVVFNANDMLSNATTVVFGGADLGTVVEATTLDGATGFQVTGVDGGQAQSDFVGDFNGDGFDDLLIWEGATDNGDGTTGAGVVVFGGQTLNGFQAITALDEPGVGLRLKAANVVDYTAVGIGDINGDGLGDIYVGAAPDQDDGGGVVIFGVDDSGIEIDFANLDGADGFRVVAPVGESLNLGSTNNVAAAGDFNGDGLDDFVIGARAGGNPDNAGQVYIIFGSTSAFDATMDLDDLSFNQGFQVLNDGGGFFGQTVTGGADINGDGFDDIAIGGGENANGNEEQTVLLGQDFSGNAVVGGDGADTFTGDAYTGDRFFGGLGDDILIGAGDADVLSGGAGDDILVISDTNFVRVDGGTGDDILRIPGDSGVTLDFTQPGHEGIHSIETIDLCGVSGNFLRIRPVDVAGLSETTNKLFVTGGAADGVTLVGDSLFGDAGDAQTFAFDGVETVGGVTFNRFISGAREISIQQGIVISREVSIGDLGDESIRFLEVDGDFGGSPATLGIGTAGTLGADLNGDGLSDVLVGGPGPVNGSGVIFDIRAEELPGSGDFDLEGQDNFSFGNGSGDVVASVGDINGDGFDDYVQTQPNNDSNAGYASIEFGNAGTGRTASYDPINAQLESTAQLGRDVSGGDFNGDGIADMIIGAPRFDGAPGAESGRAYVLFGQDVAAGDLIIDLNALDGTDGLLLDGITAGTRFGQGVESLGDINGDGLDDMAIAAPF
;
A
#
# COMPACT_ATOMS: atom_id res chain seq x y z
N ASN A 1 21.74 -21.17 1.71
CA ASN A 1 23.10 -20.65 1.46
C ASN A 1 24.16 -21.46 2.24
N GLY A 2 24.78 -22.45 1.58
CA GLY A 2 25.88 -23.27 2.13
C GLY A 2 27.07 -23.29 1.17
N ASN A 3 28.15 -22.63 1.55
CA ASN A 3 29.36 -22.38 0.76
C ASN A 3 30.17 -23.67 0.47
N GLY A 4 30.41 -23.98 -0.80
CA GLY A 4 31.20 -25.12 -1.28
C GLY A 4 32.15 -24.72 -2.42
N ASN A 5 33.30 -24.18 -2.05
CA ASN A 5 34.38 -23.70 -2.91
C ASN A 5 34.91 -24.75 -3.93
N GLY A 6 34.78 -24.44 -5.22
CA GLY A 6 35.70 -24.74 -6.33
C GLY A 6 36.36 -26.12 -6.44
N ASN A 7 35.85 -26.96 -7.35
CA ASN A 7 36.68 -27.60 -8.37
C ASN A 7 35.81 -28.11 -9.54
N GLY A 8 36.15 -27.69 -10.76
CA GLY A 8 35.39 -28.06 -11.96
C GLY A 8 35.39 -29.56 -12.25
N ASN A 9 34.22 -30.16 -12.19
CA ASN A 9 33.70 -31.13 -13.16
C ASN A 9 32.18 -31.25 -12.93
N GLY A 10 31.39 -31.14 -14.00
CA GLY A 10 29.93 -30.99 -13.94
C GLY A 10 29.20 -32.14 -13.24
N ASN A 11 28.68 -31.82 -12.06
CA ASN A 11 27.41 -32.27 -11.48
C ASN A 11 27.12 -31.22 -10.40
N GLY A 12 26.25 -30.25 -10.73
CA GLY A 12 25.88 -29.20 -9.79
C GLY A 12 25.19 -29.81 -8.58
N ASN A 13 25.64 -29.44 -7.37
CA ASN A 13 24.84 -29.56 -6.17
C ASN A 13 23.64 -28.61 -6.35
N SER A 14 22.45 -29.13 -6.66
CA SER A 14 21.23 -28.36 -6.69
C SER A 14 20.36 -28.77 -5.50
N SER A 15 20.54 -28.09 -4.36
CA SER A 15 19.45 -27.98 -3.40
C SER A 15 18.42 -27.04 -4.04
N SER A 16 17.45 -27.57 -4.78
CA SER A 16 16.30 -26.79 -5.23
C SER A 16 15.42 -26.56 -3.99
N GLY A 17 15.33 -25.30 -3.56
CA GLY A 17 14.26 -24.88 -2.65
C GLY A 17 13.05 -24.58 -3.52
N LEU A 18 12.01 -25.39 -3.43
CA LEU A 18 10.74 -25.17 -4.12
C LEU A 18 9.66 -24.88 -3.07
N GLY A 19 8.76 -23.94 -3.38
CA GLY A 19 7.56 -23.74 -2.58
C GLY A 19 6.74 -25.02 -2.59
N ALA A 20 6.20 -25.39 -1.43
CA ALA A 20 5.47 -26.63 -1.25
C ALA A 20 3.97 -26.43 -0.99
N GLY A 21 3.51 -25.18 -1.09
CA GLY A 21 2.22 -24.74 -0.57
C GLY A 21 2.05 -25.12 0.91
N ASP A 22 0.82 -25.29 1.39
CA ASP A 22 0.53 -25.55 2.81
C ASP A 22 0.33 -27.06 3.07
N VAL A 23 1.42 -27.77 3.34
CA VAL A 23 1.44 -29.23 3.50
C VAL A 23 0.87 -29.64 4.88
N ASN A 24 0.95 -28.76 5.88
CA ASN A 24 0.53 -29.04 7.26
C ASN A 24 -0.82 -28.41 7.65
N GLY A 25 -1.37 -27.52 6.80
CA GLY A 25 -2.65 -26.83 6.98
C GLY A 25 -2.61 -25.67 7.96
N ASP A 26 -1.45 -25.03 8.18
CA ASP A 26 -1.30 -23.90 9.10
C ASP A 26 -1.53 -22.51 8.44
N GLY A 27 -1.79 -22.51 7.13
CA GLY A 27 -2.04 -21.33 6.32
C GLY A 27 -0.78 -20.63 5.83
N LEU A 28 0.40 -21.22 6.01
CA LEU A 28 1.68 -20.70 5.52
C LEU A 28 2.27 -21.64 4.47
N THR A 29 2.95 -21.06 3.49
CA THR A 29 3.68 -21.83 2.48
C THR A 29 4.92 -22.49 3.08
N ASP A 30 5.04 -23.79 2.83
CA ASP A 30 6.13 -24.67 3.20
C ASP A 30 7.21 -24.74 2.12
N ILE A 31 8.35 -25.36 2.42
CA ILE A 31 9.50 -25.43 1.50
C ILE A 31 10.02 -26.87 1.40
N ILE A 32 10.24 -27.35 0.17
CA ILE A 32 10.97 -28.59 -0.10
C ILE A 32 12.47 -28.33 -0.23
N LEU A 33 13.29 -29.18 0.38
CA LEU A 33 14.75 -29.20 0.20
C LEU A 33 15.24 -30.62 -0.08
N THR A 34 16.02 -30.81 -1.14
CA THR A 34 16.70 -32.08 -1.45
C THR A 34 18.18 -32.04 -1.02
N ASN A 35 18.69 -33.16 -0.52
CA ASN A 35 20.10 -33.31 -0.15
C ASN A 35 20.75 -34.50 -0.86
N ASP A 36 21.42 -34.20 -1.96
CA ASP A 36 22.16 -35.17 -2.79
C ASP A 36 23.24 -35.96 -2.03
N ALA A 37 23.76 -35.44 -0.91
CA ALA A 37 24.88 -36.07 -0.20
C ALA A 37 24.47 -37.31 0.62
N ASN A 38 23.24 -37.33 1.13
CA ASN A 38 22.69 -38.45 1.90
C ASN A 38 21.54 -39.17 1.18
N GLY A 39 20.94 -38.53 0.16
CA GLY A 39 19.81 -39.06 -0.58
C GLY A 39 18.46 -38.87 0.13
N ASP A 40 18.40 -37.94 1.08
CA ASP A 40 17.18 -37.59 1.82
C ASP A 40 16.57 -36.30 1.25
N ALA A 41 15.26 -36.15 1.38
CA ALA A 41 14.53 -34.91 1.11
C ALA A 41 13.85 -34.41 2.39
N PHE A 42 13.55 -33.12 2.47
CA PHE A 42 12.95 -32.48 3.63
C PHE A 42 11.81 -31.58 3.17
N VAL A 43 10.72 -31.58 3.94
CA VAL A 43 9.68 -30.55 3.86
C VAL A 43 9.78 -29.75 5.14
N LEU A 44 9.98 -28.44 5.02
CA LEU A 44 10.10 -27.51 6.14
C LEU A 44 8.84 -26.65 6.21
N PHE A 45 8.26 -26.53 7.40
CA PHE A 45 7.04 -25.79 7.58
C PHE A 45 7.27 -24.28 7.62
N GLY A 46 6.37 -23.52 7.00
CA GLY A 46 6.37 -22.07 6.98
C GLY A 46 6.28 -21.47 8.38
N THR A 47 6.83 -20.27 8.58
CA THR A 47 6.71 -19.57 9.87
C THR A 47 6.53 -18.07 9.69
N SER A 48 5.66 -17.49 10.52
CA SER A 48 5.46 -16.04 10.61
C SER A 48 6.48 -15.32 11.48
N ASP A 49 7.37 -16.05 12.18
CA ASP A 49 8.38 -15.47 13.05
C ASP A 49 9.67 -15.13 12.27
N LEU A 50 9.75 -13.87 11.84
CA LEU A 50 10.92 -13.30 11.15
C LEU A 50 12.21 -13.30 12.00
N ALA A 51 12.15 -13.65 13.29
CA ALA A 51 13.32 -13.79 14.17
C ALA A 51 13.94 -15.20 14.18
N TYR A 52 13.41 -16.15 13.39
CA TYR A 52 13.97 -17.49 13.26
C TYR A 52 15.41 -17.47 12.73
N SER A 53 16.35 -17.95 13.55
CA SER A 53 17.80 -17.78 13.28
C SER A 53 18.47 -18.97 12.58
N ALA A 54 17.87 -20.18 12.63
CA ALA A 54 18.26 -21.38 11.86
C ALA A 54 17.35 -22.57 12.21
N ILE A 55 17.03 -23.42 11.21
CA ILE A 55 16.48 -24.77 11.40
C ILE A 55 17.62 -25.79 11.31
N ASP A 56 17.75 -26.69 12.30
CA ASP A 56 18.73 -27.78 12.28
C ASP A 56 18.10 -29.04 11.65
N MET A 57 18.39 -29.26 10.36
CA MET A 57 17.89 -30.41 9.59
C MET A 57 18.32 -31.77 10.16
N THR A 58 19.28 -31.83 11.09
CA THR A 58 19.70 -33.08 11.73
C THR A 58 18.87 -33.43 12.98
N SER A 59 18.02 -32.51 13.43
CA SER A 59 17.16 -32.68 14.60
C SER A 59 15.83 -31.94 14.43
N LEU A 60 15.15 -32.14 13.29
CA LEU A 60 13.80 -31.61 13.06
C LEU A 60 12.84 -32.10 14.14
N ASP A 61 12.02 -31.18 14.66
CA ASP A 61 10.83 -31.53 15.40
C ASP A 61 9.56 -31.40 14.54
N ALA A 62 8.42 -31.81 15.08
CA ALA A 62 7.16 -31.85 14.33
C ALA A 62 6.58 -30.46 14.00
N SER A 63 7.16 -29.37 14.54
CA SER A 63 6.84 -28.00 14.13
C SER A 63 7.79 -27.44 13.07
N ASP A 64 8.98 -28.02 12.92
CA ASP A 64 9.94 -27.58 11.90
C ASP A 64 9.65 -28.21 10.53
N GLY A 65 9.12 -29.43 10.49
CA GLY A 65 8.88 -30.20 9.26
C GLY A 65 9.18 -31.69 9.39
N PHE A 66 9.38 -32.37 8.26
CA PHE A 66 9.68 -33.79 8.21
C PHE A 66 10.73 -34.19 7.15
N GLU A 67 11.46 -35.27 7.43
CA GLU A 67 12.42 -35.91 6.53
C GLU A 67 11.74 -37.02 5.71
N VAL A 68 11.85 -36.99 4.38
CA VAL A 68 11.49 -38.09 3.49
C VAL A 68 12.75 -38.86 3.13
N ARG A 69 12.76 -40.16 3.40
CA ARG A 69 13.91 -41.02 3.10
C ARG A 69 13.54 -42.43 2.69
N ASP A 70 14.51 -43.11 2.09
CA ASP A 70 14.44 -44.55 1.84
C ASP A 70 15.75 -45.22 2.32
N THR A 71 15.67 -45.78 3.52
CA THR A 71 16.80 -46.47 4.17
C THR A 71 17.14 -47.84 3.56
N VAL A 72 16.31 -48.36 2.64
CA VAL A 72 16.47 -49.69 2.04
C VAL A 72 17.19 -49.61 0.70
N ASN A 73 16.70 -48.74 -0.20
CA ASN A 73 17.26 -48.59 -1.55
C ASN A 73 18.31 -47.48 -1.62
N MET A 74 18.34 -46.58 -0.62
CA MET A 74 19.26 -45.44 -0.53
C MET A 74 19.28 -44.63 -1.85
N PRO A 75 18.10 -44.21 -2.36
CA PRO A 75 18.01 -43.40 -3.58
C PRO A 75 18.60 -42.01 -3.35
N THR A 76 18.87 -41.29 -4.41
CA THR A 76 19.09 -39.84 -4.35
C THR A 76 17.85 -39.13 -4.87
N PHE A 77 17.13 -38.42 -3.99
CA PHE A 77 16.06 -37.50 -4.40
C PHE A 77 16.67 -36.26 -5.05
N TYR A 78 16.15 -35.84 -6.21
CA TYR A 78 16.74 -34.73 -6.98
C TYR A 78 15.74 -33.66 -7.42
N GLU A 79 14.44 -33.91 -7.30
CA GLU A 79 13.38 -32.96 -7.62
C GLU A 79 12.20 -33.21 -6.68
N GLY A 80 11.53 -32.14 -6.24
CA GLY A 80 10.30 -32.26 -5.47
C GLY A 80 9.34 -31.10 -5.74
N ASN A 81 8.06 -31.37 -5.78
CA ASN A 81 7.01 -30.39 -6.07
C ASN A 81 5.85 -30.60 -5.09
N ALA A 82 5.20 -29.52 -4.68
CA ALA A 82 3.99 -29.60 -3.88
C ALA A 82 3.14 -28.37 -4.13
N ASN A 83 1.97 -28.62 -4.72
CA ASN A 83 0.95 -27.64 -5.09
C ASN A 83 -0.32 -28.36 -5.56
N GLY A 84 -0.68 -29.50 -4.94
CA GLY A 84 -1.93 -30.17 -5.27
C GLY A 84 -2.41 -31.09 -4.16
N ASP A 85 -3.72 -31.28 -4.06
CA ASP A 85 -4.41 -32.19 -3.14
C ASP A 85 -4.90 -33.41 -3.92
N PHE A 86 -3.99 -34.38 -4.10
CA PHE A 86 -4.24 -35.58 -4.89
C PHE A 86 -5.29 -36.49 -4.23
N ASN A 87 -5.38 -36.48 -2.90
CA ASN A 87 -6.26 -37.35 -2.15
C ASN A 87 -7.60 -36.70 -1.73
N GLY A 88 -7.72 -35.38 -1.88
CA GLY A 88 -8.90 -34.55 -1.56
C GLY A 88 -9.13 -34.33 -0.06
N ASP A 89 -8.07 -34.33 0.76
CA ASP A 89 -8.17 -34.13 2.21
C ASP A 89 -7.98 -32.68 2.66
N GLY A 90 -7.70 -31.79 1.71
CA GLY A 90 -7.54 -30.35 1.88
C GLY A 90 -6.14 -29.91 2.30
N PHE A 91 -5.15 -30.81 2.28
CA PHE A 91 -3.75 -30.49 2.50
C PHE A 91 -2.97 -30.64 1.20
N ASN A 92 -1.94 -29.83 0.99
CA ASN A 92 -1.10 -29.99 -0.18
C ASN A 92 -0.23 -31.26 -0.03
N ASP A 93 -0.24 -32.08 -1.06
CA ASP A 93 0.58 -33.27 -1.19
C ASP A 93 1.93 -32.93 -1.83
N VAL A 94 2.93 -33.76 -1.54
CA VAL A 94 4.30 -33.57 -2.03
C VAL A 94 4.73 -34.76 -2.89
N VAL A 95 5.38 -34.49 -4.02
CA VAL A 95 5.96 -35.50 -4.90
C VAL A 95 7.47 -35.36 -4.99
N PHE A 96 8.19 -36.47 -5.00
CA PHE A 96 9.64 -36.54 -5.11
C PHE A 96 10.09 -37.54 -6.17
N ASN A 97 11.03 -37.13 -7.01
CA ASN A 97 11.70 -38.03 -7.95
C ASN A 97 13.03 -38.53 -7.37
N ALA A 98 13.22 -39.85 -7.40
CA ALA A 98 14.37 -40.53 -6.87
C ALA A 98 15.06 -41.40 -7.94
N ASN A 99 16.37 -41.22 -8.06
CA ASN A 99 17.22 -42.13 -8.82
C ASN A 99 17.72 -43.24 -7.88
N ASP A 100 17.46 -44.50 -8.21
CA ASP A 100 17.91 -45.64 -7.43
C ASP A 100 18.55 -46.73 -8.31
N MET A 101 19.24 -47.70 -7.72
CA MET A 101 19.93 -48.74 -8.49
C MET A 101 19.00 -49.84 -9.05
N LEU A 102 17.68 -49.78 -8.82
CA LEU A 102 16.77 -50.92 -9.00
C LEU A 102 15.52 -50.65 -9.84
N SER A 103 15.03 -49.41 -9.97
CA SER A 103 13.88 -49.07 -10.82
C SER A 103 13.60 -47.58 -11.10
N ASN A 104 14.27 -46.64 -10.42
CA ASN A 104 13.82 -45.24 -10.25
C ASN A 104 12.39 -45.16 -9.69
N ALA A 105 12.08 -44.09 -8.95
CA ALA A 105 10.77 -43.99 -8.34
C ALA A 105 10.30 -42.55 -8.21
N THR A 106 8.99 -42.36 -8.41
CA THR A 106 8.27 -41.15 -8.03
C THR A 106 7.51 -41.47 -6.74
N THR A 107 7.78 -40.70 -5.68
CA THR A 107 7.22 -40.92 -4.35
C THR A 107 6.28 -39.77 -4.03
N VAL A 108 5.01 -40.08 -3.80
CA VAL A 108 3.99 -39.11 -3.36
C VAL A 108 3.77 -39.33 -1.88
N VAL A 109 3.83 -38.26 -1.09
CA VAL A 109 3.52 -38.25 0.34
C VAL A 109 2.34 -37.32 0.52
N PHE A 110 1.29 -37.82 1.19
CA PHE A 110 0.12 -37.01 1.42
C PHE A 110 0.33 -36.02 2.57
N GLY A 111 -0.19 -34.81 2.42
CA GLY A 111 -0.16 -33.75 3.42
C GLY A 111 -0.96 -34.10 4.68
N GLY A 112 -0.87 -33.25 5.70
CA GLY A 112 -1.68 -33.41 6.89
C GLY A 112 -1.13 -32.76 8.17
N ALA A 113 -2.02 -32.57 9.13
CA ALA A 113 -1.68 -31.92 10.40
C ALA A 113 -0.76 -32.73 11.34
N ASP A 114 -0.58 -34.05 11.11
CA ASP A 114 0.16 -34.96 12.00
C ASP A 114 1.10 -35.92 11.22
N LEU A 115 2.00 -35.38 10.40
CA LEU A 115 2.93 -36.17 9.55
C LEU A 115 4.13 -36.78 10.32
N GLY A 116 4.35 -36.36 11.56
CA GLY A 116 5.53 -36.75 12.33
C GLY A 116 6.80 -36.05 11.82
N THR A 117 7.98 -36.60 12.12
CA THR A 117 9.27 -35.99 11.74
C THR A 117 10.01 -36.77 10.66
N VAL A 118 9.54 -37.97 10.30
CA VAL A 118 10.17 -38.84 9.30
C VAL A 118 9.09 -39.65 8.56
N VAL A 119 9.14 -39.62 7.23
CA VAL A 119 8.38 -40.46 6.31
C VAL A 119 9.34 -41.42 5.60
N GLU A 120 9.17 -42.72 5.85
CA GLU A 120 9.95 -43.75 5.14
C GLU A 120 9.19 -44.17 3.87
N ALA A 121 9.73 -43.81 2.70
CA ALA A 121 9.10 -44.05 1.40
C ALA A 121 8.74 -45.53 1.17
N THR A 122 9.53 -46.45 1.73
CA THR A 122 9.29 -47.91 1.60
C THR A 122 8.15 -48.45 2.46
N THR A 123 7.55 -47.60 3.31
CA THR A 123 6.47 -47.99 4.22
C THR A 123 5.12 -47.36 3.87
N LEU A 124 5.08 -46.54 2.81
CA LEU A 124 3.86 -45.98 2.26
C LEU A 124 2.86 -47.10 1.96
N ASP A 125 1.60 -46.87 2.33
CA ASP A 125 0.55 -47.88 2.31
C ASP A 125 -0.67 -47.49 1.48
N GLY A 126 -0.64 -46.30 0.87
CA GLY A 126 -1.75 -45.70 0.14
C GLY A 126 -2.62 -44.77 1.00
N ALA A 127 -2.44 -44.75 2.32
CA ALA A 127 -3.13 -43.80 3.21
C ALA A 127 -2.27 -42.58 3.57
N THR A 128 -0.94 -42.72 3.58
CA THR A 128 0.01 -41.62 3.81
C THR A 128 0.79 -41.25 2.55
N GLY A 129 0.37 -41.76 1.39
CA GLY A 129 1.07 -41.64 0.11
C GLY A 129 1.37 -42.99 -0.55
N PHE A 130 2.07 -42.95 -1.68
CA PHE A 130 2.40 -44.11 -2.50
C PHE A 130 3.70 -43.89 -3.30
N GLN A 131 4.26 -44.98 -3.82
CA GLN A 131 5.43 -44.94 -4.70
C GLN A 131 5.11 -45.55 -6.07
N VAL A 132 5.48 -44.86 -7.14
CA VAL A 132 5.42 -45.34 -8.53
C VAL A 132 6.81 -45.82 -8.95
N THR A 133 6.87 -47.04 -9.48
CA THR A 133 8.11 -47.72 -9.86
C THR A 133 8.13 -48.07 -11.34
N GLY A 134 9.34 -48.26 -11.88
CA GLY A 134 9.54 -48.58 -13.30
C GLY A 134 9.51 -47.36 -14.20
N VAL A 135 9.77 -46.18 -13.63
CA VAL A 135 9.90 -44.91 -14.34
C VAL A 135 11.27 -44.89 -15.03
N ASP A 136 11.33 -45.35 -16.28
CA ASP A 136 12.60 -45.68 -16.95
C ASP A 136 13.25 -44.43 -17.58
N GLY A 137 14.00 -43.68 -16.78
CA GLY A 137 14.79 -42.53 -17.25
C GLY A 137 15.46 -41.85 -16.06
N GLY A 138 16.78 -41.62 -16.11
CA GLY A 138 17.51 -40.98 -15.01
C GLY A 138 17.18 -39.50 -14.76
N GLN A 139 16.06 -39.01 -15.30
CA GLN A 139 15.56 -37.63 -15.31
C GLN A 139 14.02 -37.60 -15.41
N ALA A 140 13.34 -38.46 -14.66
CA ALA A 140 11.88 -38.38 -14.57
C ALA A 140 11.46 -37.06 -13.95
N GLN A 141 10.40 -36.44 -14.48
CA GLN A 141 9.81 -35.22 -13.94
C GLN A 141 8.39 -35.50 -13.50
N SER A 142 7.95 -34.79 -12.47
CA SER A 142 6.59 -34.91 -11.95
C SER A 142 6.05 -33.57 -11.51
N ASP A 143 4.79 -33.34 -11.79
CA ASP A 143 4.12 -32.09 -11.49
C ASP A 143 2.64 -32.34 -11.16
N PHE A 144 2.07 -31.58 -10.24
CA PHE A 144 0.63 -31.56 -10.05
C PHE A 144 0.02 -30.68 -11.13
N VAL A 145 -0.97 -31.18 -11.85
CA VAL A 145 -1.52 -30.51 -13.04
C VAL A 145 -2.94 -29.99 -12.82
N GLY A 146 -3.35 -29.87 -11.55
CA GLY A 146 -4.73 -29.56 -11.18
C GLY A 146 -5.69 -30.69 -11.53
N ASP A 147 -6.99 -30.42 -11.50
CA ASP A 147 -8.05 -31.36 -11.90
C ASP A 147 -8.10 -31.50 -13.43
N PHE A 148 -7.27 -32.37 -13.99
CA PHE A 148 -7.15 -32.57 -15.43
C PHE A 148 -8.35 -33.35 -16.01
N ASN A 149 -9.07 -34.11 -15.18
CA ASN A 149 -10.18 -34.97 -15.63
C ASN A 149 -11.59 -34.51 -15.22
N GLY A 150 -11.69 -33.48 -14.37
CA GLY A 150 -12.94 -32.89 -13.89
C GLY A 150 -13.61 -33.66 -12.76
N ASP A 151 -12.87 -34.49 -12.02
CA ASP A 151 -13.39 -35.28 -10.90
C ASP A 151 -13.30 -34.57 -9.53
N GLY A 152 -12.68 -33.39 -9.50
CA GLY A 152 -12.55 -32.51 -8.36
C GLY A 152 -11.36 -32.81 -7.46
N PHE A 153 -10.43 -33.66 -7.89
CA PHE A 153 -9.16 -33.94 -7.22
C PHE A 153 -8.00 -33.49 -8.10
N ASP A 154 -6.89 -33.07 -7.50
CA ASP A 154 -5.72 -32.72 -8.30
C ASP A 154 -5.04 -33.98 -8.86
N ASP A 155 -4.64 -33.90 -10.12
CA ASP A 155 -4.03 -34.98 -10.88
C ASP A 155 -2.50 -34.83 -10.89
N LEU A 156 -1.79 -35.95 -11.07
CA LEU A 156 -0.33 -36.01 -11.04
C LEU A 156 0.23 -36.42 -12.40
N LEU A 157 1.01 -35.54 -13.02
CA LEU A 157 1.83 -35.88 -14.16
C LEU A 157 3.11 -36.60 -13.72
N ILE A 158 3.40 -37.73 -14.35
CA ILE A 158 4.69 -38.43 -14.26
C ILE A 158 5.24 -38.58 -15.67
N TRP A 159 6.35 -37.89 -15.94
CA TRP A 159 6.99 -37.83 -17.26
C TRP A 159 8.26 -38.68 -17.30
N GLU A 160 8.31 -39.66 -18.21
CA GLU A 160 9.41 -40.66 -18.26
C GLU A 160 10.57 -40.26 -19.19
N GLY A 161 10.50 -39.11 -19.88
CA GLY A 161 11.58 -38.63 -20.75
C GLY A 161 11.79 -39.46 -22.03
N ALA A 162 12.97 -39.35 -22.64
CA ALA A 162 13.25 -39.77 -24.03
C ALA A 162 13.63 -41.26 -24.25
N THR A 163 13.55 -42.12 -23.24
CA THR A 163 13.93 -43.54 -23.36
C THR A 163 12.74 -44.45 -23.71
N ASP A 164 12.96 -45.38 -24.65
CA ASP A 164 11.97 -46.41 -25.06
C ASP A 164 11.88 -47.49 -23.97
N ASN A 165 10.70 -47.63 -23.35
CA ASN A 165 10.39 -48.63 -22.31
C ASN A 165 10.32 -50.07 -22.87
N GLY A 166 10.75 -50.30 -24.11
CA GLY A 166 10.71 -51.59 -24.78
C GLY A 166 9.30 -52.02 -25.21
N ASP A 167 8.33 -51.12 -25.11
CA ASP A 167 6.96 -51.24 -25.63
C ASP A 167 6.80 -50.63 -27.04
N GLY A 168 7.83 -49.94 -27.54
CA GLY A 168 7.86 -49.30 -28.84
C GLY A 168 7.33 -47.86 -28.84
N THR A 169 7.19 -47.23 -27.67
CA THR A 169 6.87 -45.80 -27.51
C THR A 169 8.09 -45.04 -26.98
N THR A 170 8.44 -43.91 -27.60
CA THR A 170 9.55 -43.03 -27.18
C THR A 170 8.97 -41.69 -26.74
N GLY A 171 9.27 -41.19 -25.53
CA GLY A 171 8.73 -39.92 -25.05
C GLY A 171 7.28 -40.04 -24.58
N ALA A 172 7.07 -40.70 -23.44
CA ALA A 172 5.74 -40.93 -22.89
C ALA A 172 5.66 -40.50 -21.42
N GLY A 173 4.49 -40.00 -21.03
CA GLY A 173 4.14 -39.69 -19.65
C GLY A 173 2.76 -40.23 -19.30
N VAL A 174 2.43 -40.22 -18.02
CA VAL A 174 1.10 -40.58 -17.51
C VAL A 174 0.59 -39.42 -16.66
N VAL A 175 -0.64 -39.00 -16.92
CA VAL A 175 -1.41 -38.22 -15.95
C VAL A 175 -2.17 -39.23 -15.10
N VAL A 176 -1.85 -39.29 -13.82
CA VAL A 176 -2.50 -40.16 -12.84
C VAL A 176 -3.63 -39.37 -12.21
N PHE A 177 -4.84 -39.89 -12.28
CA PHE A 177 -6.00 -39.19 -11.74
C PHE A 177 -6.01 -39.22 -10.21
N GLY A 178 -6.44 -38.13 -9.59
CA GLY A 178 -6.62 -37.94 -8.16
C GLY A 178 -7.80 -38.74 -7.60
N GLY A 179 -7.96 -38.71 -6.28
CA GLY A 179 -9.03 -39.42 -5.56
C GLY A 179 -8.94 -40.95 -5.61
N GLN A 180 -7.90 -41.50 -6.23
CA GLN A 180 -7.74 -42.95 -6.41
C GLN A 180 -7.33 -43.64 -5.12
N THR A 181 -7.96 -44.79 -4.83
CA THR A 181 -7.48 -45.67 -3.76
C THR A 181 -6.33 -46.53 -4.28
N LEU A 182 -5.12 -45.97 -4.28
CA LEU A 182 -3.90 -46.67 -4.65
C LEU A 182 -3.35 -47.49 -3.46
N ASN A 183 -2.71 -48.62 -3.76
CA ASN A 183 -1.83 -49.27 -2.81
C ASN A 183 -0.52 -48.49 -2.75
N GLY A 184 0.22 -48.60 -1.63
CA GLY A 184 1.50 -47.89 -1.44
C GLY A 184 2.60 -48.12 -2.48
N PHE A 185 2.47 -49.11 -3.38
CA PHE A 185 3.38 -49.31 -4.50
C PHE A 185 2.63 -49.60 -5.79
N GLN A 186 2.96 -48.86 -6.84
CA GLN A 186 2.39 -48.98 -8.18
C GLN A 186 3.51 -49.16 -9.22
N ALA A 187 3.22 -49.92 -10.28
CA ALA A 187 4.04 -49.88 -11.48
C ALA A 187 3.46 -48.82 -12.42
N ILE A 188 4.29 -48.02 -13.08
CA ILE A 188 3.79 -46.96 -13.97
C ILE A 188 2.87 -47.49 -15.08
N THR A 189 3.14 -48.71 -15.57
CA THR A 189 2.30 -49.46 -16.53
C THR A 189 0.92 -49.89 -16.03
N ALA A 190 0.59 -49.64 -14.76
CA ALA A 190 -0.74 -49.87 -14.20
C ALA A 190 -1.53 -48.57 -13.99
N LEU A 191 -0.94 -47.42 -14.34
CA LEU A 191 -1.50 -46.10 -14.09
C LEU A 191 -2.11 -45.46 -15.35
N ASP A 192 -1.96 -46.08 -16.51
CA ASP A 192 -2.60 -45.67 -17.78
C ASP A 192 -3.89 -46.48 -18.09
N GLU A 193 -4.50 -47.08 -17.05
CA GLU A 193 -5.77 -47.79 -17.17
C GLU A 193 -6.96 -46.80 -17.09
N PRO A 194 -8.06 -47.05 -17.81
CA PRO A 194 -9.23 -46.16 -17.81
C PRO A 194 -9.75 -45.88 -16.40
N GLY A 195 -9.96 -44.60 -16.07
CA GLY A 195 -10.38 -44.14 -14.75
C GLY A 195 -9.31 -44.18 -13.66
N VAL A 196 -8.07 -44.55 -13.99
CA VAL A 196 -6.88 -44.44 -13.11
C VAL A 196 -5.92 -43.37 -13.64
N GLY A 197 -5.77 -43.27 -14.95
CA GLY A 197 -4.97 -42.23 -15.59
C GLY A 197 -4.97 -42.32 -17.11
N LEU A 198 -4.20 -41.43 -17.72
CA LEU A 198 -4.14 -41.19 -19.16
C LEU A 198 -2.70 -41.22 -19.66
N ARG A 199 -2.44 -41.91 -20.79
CA ARG A 199 -1.12 -41.93 -21.43
C ARG A 199 -0.96 -40.77 -22.40
N LEU A 200 0.14 -40.02 -22.26
CA LEU A 200 0.56 -38.99 -23.22
C LEU A 200 1.63 -39.57 -24.14
N LYS A 201 1.45 -39.50 -25.46
CA LYS A 201 2.41 -40.03 -26.44
C LYS A 201 2.94 -38.97 -27.38
N ALA A 202 4.26 -38.99 -27.49
CA ALA A 202 4.98 -38.26 -28.51
C ALA A 202 5.72 -39.20 -29.46
N ALA A 203 6.02 -38.75 -30.68
CA ALA A 203 6.83 -39.49 -31.63
C ALA A 203 8.23 -38.87 -31.73
N ASN A 204 9.28 -39.68 -31.54
CA ASN A 204 10.70 -39.30 -31.73
C ASN A 204 11.18 -38.09 -30.91
N VAL A 205 10.98 -38.13 -29.59
CA VAL A 205 11.35 -37.04 -28.67
C VAL A 205 12.75 -37.18 -28.11
N VAL A 206 13.45 -36.04 -27.95
CA VAL A 206 14.77 -35.92 -27.32
C VAL A 206 14.77 -34.69 -26.39
N ASP A 207 15.04 -34.87 -25.10
CA ASP A 207 15.29 -33.85 -24.05
C ASP A 207 14.17 -32.81 -23.77
N TYR A 208 13.14 -33.13 -22.95
CA TYR A 208 12.08 -32.14 -22.64
C TYR A 208 11.41 -32.20 -21.24
N THR A 209 10.93 -31.00 -20.84
CA THR A 209 10.08 -30.67 -19.68
C THR A 209 8.59 -30.86 -19.95
N ALA A 210 7.84 -31.23 -18.92
CA ALA A 210 6.37 -31.22 -18.93
C ALA A 210 5.86 -30.66 -17.60
N VAL A 211 4.94 -29.70 -17.66
CA VAL A 211 4.47 -28.92 -16.51
C VAL A 211 2.97 -28.64 -16.62
N GLY A 212 2.29 -28.56 -15.48
CA GLY A 212 0.94 -28.00 -15.40
C GLY A 212 0.99 -26.49 -15.67
N ILE A 213 0.03 -26.00 -16.44
CA ILE A 213 -0.06 -24.58 -16.80
C ILE A 213 -1.37 -23.91 -16.35
N GLY A 214 -2.21 -24.62 -15.58
CA GLY A 214 -3.52 -24.14 -15.15
C GLY A 214 -4.61 -24.35 -16.20
N ASP A 215 -5.81 -23.82 -15.97
CA ASP A 215 -6.94 -23.82 -16.91
C ASP A 215 -6.81 -22.63 -17.88
N ILE A 216 -6.12 -22.86 -19.00
CA ILE A 216 -5.84 -21.80 -19.97
C ILE A 216 -6.98 -21.62 -20.98
N ASN A 217 -7.96 -22.54 -21.01
CA ASN A 217 -9.06 -22.51 -21.96
C ASN A 217 -10.42 -22.13 -21.32
N GLY A 218 -10.46 -22.04 -19.99
CA GLY A 218 -11.62 -21.68 -19.19
C GLY A 218 -12.70 -22.75 -19.08
N ASP A 219 -12.36 -24.04 -19.25
CA ASP A 219 -13.29 -25.16 -19.11
C ASP A 219 -13.36 -25.74 -17.69
N GLY A 220 -12.53 -25.23 -16.79
CA GLY A 220 -12.41 -25.62 -15.40
C GLY A 220 -11.50 -26.82 -15.15
N LEU A 221 -10.81 -27.31 -16.18
CA LEU A 221 -9.85 -28.42 -16.09
C LEU A 221 -8.42 -27.90 -16.21
N GLY A 222 -7.51 -28.53 -15.49
CA GLY A 222 -6.09 -28.20 -15.60
C GLY A 222 -5.51 -28.62 -16.96
N ASP A 223 -4.63 -27.80 -17.52
CA ASP A 223 -3.94 -28.04 -18.79
C ASP A 223 -2.43 -28.28 -18.61
N ILE A 224 -1.80 -28.88 -19.62
CA ILE A 224 -0.39 -29.28 -19.57
C ILE A 224 0.38 -28.69 -20.74
N TYR A 225 1.56 -28.14 -20.46
CA TYR A 225 2.57 -27.89 -21.48
C TYR A 225 3.59 -29.02 -21.53
N VAL A 226 3.88 -29.51 -22.72
CA VAL A 226 4.97 -30.47 -22.98
C VAL A 226 5.91 -29.88 -24.01
N GLY A 227 7.18 -29.72 -23.63
CA GLY A 227 8.24 -29.45 -24.59
C GLY A 227 8.35 -30.62 -25.59
N ALA A 228 8.26 -30.35 -26.88
CA ALA A 228 8.30 -31.41 -27.89
C ALA A 228 8.78 -30.86 -29.23
N ALA A 229 9.93 -31.34 -29.71
CA ALA A 229 10.32 -31.25 -31.11
C ALA A 229 9.83 -32.49 -31.88
N PRO A 230 8.63 -32.47 -32.50
CA PRO A 230 8.18 -33.57 -33.36
C PRO A 230 9.07 -33.71 -34.61
N ASP A 231 9.77 -32.65 -35.01
CA ASP A 231 10.68 -32.63 -36.16
C ASP A 231 11.98 -31.90 -35.74
N GLN A 232 13.12 -32.53 -36.04
CA GLN A 232 14.48 -32.24 -35.53
C GLN A 232 15.07 -30.84 -35.80
N ASP A 233 14.29 -29.85 -36.24
CA ASP A 233 14.80 -28.55 -36.69
C ASP A 233 14.23 -27.31 -35.96
N ASP A 234 13.07 -27.35 -35.27
CA ASP A 234 12.38 -26.09 -34.83
C ASP A 234 12.03 -25.96 -33.32
N GLY A 235 12.48 -26.85 -32.44
CA GLY A 235 12.48 -26.60 -30.97
C GLY A 235 11.14 -26.26 -30.29
N GLY A 236 10.00 -26.68 -30.86
CA GLY A 236 8.65 -26.35 -30.39
C GLY A 236 8.17 -27.04 -29.09
N GLY A 237 6.89 -26.87 -28.80
CA GLY A 237 6.16 -27.59 -27.75
C GLY A 237 4.70 -27.82 -28.08
N VAL A 238 3.97 -28.42 -27.17
CA VAL A 238 2.53 -28.67 -27.27
C VAL A 238 1.83 -28.33 -25.97
N VAL A 239 0.66 -27.73 -26.10
CA VAL A 239 -0.32 -27.59 -25.02
C VAL A 239 -1.36 -28.69 -25.19
N ILE A 240 -1.75 -29.31 -24.09
CA ILE A 240 -2.73 -30.39 -24.02
C ILE A 240 -3.80 -29.94 -23.04
N PHE A 241 -5.06 -29.91 -23.50
CA PHE A 241 -6.16 -29.54 -22.64
C PHE A 241 -6.63 -30.71 -21.77
N GLY A 242 -7.17 -30.39 -20.58
CA GLY A 242 -7.87 -31.33 -19.72
C GLY A 242 -8.98 -32.07 -20.46
N VAL A 243 -9.28 -33.31 -20.05
CA VAL A 243 -10.24 -34.18 -20.77
C VAL A 243 -11.26 -34.85 -19.85
N ASP A 244 -12.49 -34.99 -20.34
CA ASP A 244 -13.59 -35.62 -19.61
C ASP A 244 -13.55 -37.17 -19.60
N ASP A 245 -12.48 -37.78 -19.05
CA ASP A 245 -12.31 -39.24 -18.80
C ASP A 245 -12.63 -40.18 -20.01
N SER A 246 -12.70 -39.64 -21.24
CA SER A 246 -13.31 -40.32 -22.39
C SER A 246 -12.29 -40.89 -23.39
N GLY A 247 -10.99 -40.60 -23.21
CA GLY A 247 -9.87 -41.12 -23.99
C GLY A 247 -8.79 -41.69 -23.07
N ILE A 248 -8.12 -42.78 -23.48
CA ILE A 248 -7.03 -43.41 -22.71
C ILE A 248 -5.66 -42.93 -23.21
N GLU A 249 -5.64 -42.19 -24.34
CA GLU A 249 -4.41 -41.82 -25.04
C GLU A 249 -4.58 -40.52 -25.82
N ILE A 250 -3.64 -39.58 -25.65
CA ILE A 250 -3.49 -38.37 -26.47
C ILE A 250 -2.22 -38.51 -27.33
N ASP A 251 -2.37 -38.37 -28.65
CA ASP A 251 -1.28 -38.38 -29.63
C ASP A 251 -1.04 -36.96 -30.16
N PHE A 252 0.14 -36.41 -29.87
CA PHE A 252 0.49 -35.03 -30.17
C PHE A 252 0.47 -34.71 -31.67
N ALA A 253 0.53 -35.73 -32.54
CA ALA A 253 0.44 -35.56 -33.99
C ALA A 253 -0.96 -35.15 -34.48
N ASN A 254 -1.99 -35.29 -33.64
CA ASN A 254 -3.39 -35.10 -34.03
C ASN A 254 -4.08 -33.92 -33.32
N LEU A 255 -3.35 -33.08 -32.60
CA LEU A 255 -3.88 -31.87 -31.95
C LEU A 255 -4.53 -30.94 -33.00
N ASP A 256 -5.74 -30.47 -32.71
CA ASP A 256 -6.57 -29.71 -33.64
C ASP A 256 -7.10 -28.37 -33.09
N GLY A 257 -6.68 -28.00 -31.88
CA GLY A 257 -7.13 -26.80 -31.17
C GLY A 257 -8.29 -27.05 -30.18
N ALA A 258 -8.95 -28.22 -30.25
CA ALA A 258 -9.98 -28.61 -29.27
C ALA A 258 -9.42 -29.48 -28.13
N ASP A 259 -8.45 -30.34 -28.44
CA ASP A 259 -7.77 -31.20 -27.45
C ASP A 259 -6.37 -30.67 -27.09
N GLY A 260 -6.10 -29.40 -27.40
CA GLY A 260 -4.80 -28.75 -27.31
C GLY A 260 -4.24 -28.29 -28.66
N PHE A 261 -3.04 -27.68 -28.64
CA PHE A 261 -2.42 -27.06 -29.82
C PHE A 261 -0.89 -27.13 -29.79
N ARG A 262 -0.27 -26.91 -30.96
CA ARG A 262 1.19 -26.89 -31.10
C ARG A 262 1.73 -25.48 -30.93
N VAL A 263 2.78 -25.29 -30.14
CA VAL A 263 3.53 -24.04 -30.03
C VAL A 263 4.77 -24.14 -30.90
N VAL A 264 4.89 -23.26 -31.89
CA VAL A 264 6.02 -23.25 -32.83
C VAL A 264 6.88 -22.02 -32.64
N ALA A 265 8.20 -22.24 -32.70
CA ALA A 265 9.18 -21.18 -32.65
C ALA A 265 9.20 -20.38 -33.97
N PRO A 266 9.67 -19.12 -33.92
CA PRO A 266 9.99 -18.29 -35.07
C PRO A 266 10.80 -18.98 -36.17
N VAL A 267 10.48 -18.68 -37.43
CA VAL A 267 11.13 -19.33 -38.57
C VAL A 267 12.62 -18.96 -38.65
N GLY A 268 13.48 -19.96 -38.47
CA GLY A 268 14.94 -19.80 -38.55
C GLY A 268 15.63 -19.60 -37.20
N GLU A 269 14.86 -19.63 -36.11
CA GLU A 269 15.34 -19.60 -34.74
C GLU A 269 15.25 -20.99 -34.13
N SER A 270 16.33 -21.48 -33.52
CA SER A 270 16.29 -22.72 -32.72
C SER A 270 16.03 -22.34 -31.27
N LEU A 271 14.79 -21.93 -30.99
CA LEU A 271 14.36 -21.67 -29.63
C LEU A 271 14.16 -23.01 -28.94
N ASN A 272 14.97 -23.33 -27.94
CA ASN A 272 14.79 -24.55 -27.17
C ASN A 272 13.60 -24.35 -26.20
N LEU A 273 12.35 -24.49 -26.68
CA LEU A 273 11.12 -24.15 -25.95
C LEU A 273 10.68 -25.21 -24.91
N GLY A 274 11.55 -26.16 -24.56
CA GLY A 274 11.19 -27.10 -23.49
C GLY A 274 12.39 -27.71 -22.77
N SER A 275 13.47 -26.95 -22.65
CA SER A 275 14.56 -27.29 -21.73
C SER A 275 14.04 -27.36 -20.29
N THR A 276 14.68 -28.11 -19.41
CA THR A 276 14.30 -28.16 -17.98
C THR A 276 14.17 -26.75 -17.37
N ASN A 277 13.05 -26.49 -16.68
CA ASN A 277 12.73 -25.27 -15.91
C ASN A 277 12.48 -23.98 -16.70
N ASN A 278 12.26 -24.06 -18.02
CA ASN A 278 12.01 -22.88 -18.84
C ASN A 278 10.52 -22.66 -19.15
N VAL A 279 9.60 -23.41 -18.54
CA VAL A 279 8.15 -23.18 -18.66
C VAL A 279 7.55 -23.24 -17.26
N ALA A 280 6.56 -22.38 -16.99
CA ALA A 280 5.78 -22.39 -15.76
C ALA A 280 4.36 -21.86 -16.03
N ALA A 281 3.41 -22.26 -15.18
CA ALA A 281 2.17 -21.51 -15.01
C ALA A 281 2.51 -20.07 -14.60
N ALA A 282 1.83 -19.11 -15.20
CA ALA A 282 1.92 -17.71 -14.82
C ALA A 282 0.75 -17.28 -13.93
N GLY A 283 -0.30 -18.12 -13.79
CA GLY A 283 -1.54 -17.76 -13.13
C GLY A 283 -2.30 -16.69 -13.90
N ASP A 284 -3.20 -15.95 -13.27
CA ASP A 284 -3.95 -14.87 -13.92
C ASP A 284 -3.09 -13.59 -14.01
N PHE A 285 -2.04 -13.65 -14.83
CA PHE A 285 -1.08 -12.55 -15.01
C PHE A 285 -1.74 -11.32 -15.64
N ASN A 286 -2.80 -11.53 -16.43
CA ASN A 286 -3.50 -10.48 -17.14
C ASN A 286 -4.83 -10.01 -16.52
N GLY A 287 -5.27 -10.64 -15.43
CA GLY A 287 -6.48 -10.34 -14.67
C GLY A 287 -7.80 -10.62 -15.39
N ASP A 288 -7.81 -11.47 -16.42
CA ASP A 288 -9.02 -11.85 -17.14
C ASP A 288 -9.75 -13.06 -16.52
N GLY A 289 -9.18 -13.64 -15.46
CA GLY A 289 -9.72 -14.75 -14.69
C GLY A 289 -9.43 -16.12 -15.29
N LEU A 290 -8.52 -16.21 -16.26
CA LEU A 290 -8.02 -17.45 -16.84
C LEU A 290 -6.53 -17.60 -16.49
N ASP A 291 -6.06 -18.85 -16.41
CA ASP A 291 -4.64 -19.06 -16.20
C ASP A 291 -3.85 -18.72 -17.47
N ASP A 292 -2.74 -18.02 -17.28
CA ASP A 292 -1.72 -17.70 -18.28
C ASP A 292 -0.49 -18.59 -18.07
N PHE A 293 0.42 -18.60 -19.04
CA PHE A 293 1.69 -19.32 -18.89
C PHE A 293 2.87 -18.65 -19.57
N VAL A 294 4.07 -19.00 -19.11
CA VAL A 294 5.32 -18.38 -19.54
C VAL A 294 6.28 -19.41 -20.14
N ILE A 295 6.85 -19.09 -21.31
CA ILE A 295 7.87 -19.90 -21.99
C ILE A 295 9.16 -19.10 -22.13
N GLY A 296 10.22 -19.59 -21.50
CA GLY A 296 11.60 -19.15 -21.67
C GLY A 296 12.30 -19.81 -22.86
N ALA A 297 12.90 -18.98 -23.70
CA ALA A 297 13.67 -19.38 -24.87
C ALA A 297 15.13 -18.96 -24.72
N ARG A 298 15.86 -19.76 -23.94
CA ARG A 298 17.28 -19.58 -23.56
C ARG A 298 18.24 -19.16 -24.69
N ALA A 299 17.96 -19.55 -25.93
CA ALA A 299 18.89 -19.44 -27.07
C ALA A 299 18.30 -18.67 -28.27
N GLY A 300 17.49 -17.62 -28.02
CA GLY A 300 17.06 -16.68 -29.06
C GLY A 300 18.23 -16.27 -29.95
N GLY A 301 18.19 -16.60 -31.24
CA GLY A 301 19.32 -16.70 -32.18
C GLY A 301 19.92 -15.38 -32.65
N ASN A 302 19.96 -14.41 -31.74
CA ASN A 302 20.92 -13.33 -31.79
C ASN A 302 22.34 -13.90 -31.52
N PRO A 303 23.41 -13.48 -32.24
CA PRO A 303 24.80 -13.92 -32.05
C PRO A 303 25.37 -13.96 -30.61
N ASP A 304 24.69 -13.38 -29.62
CA ASP A 304 25.18 -13.22 -28.25
C ASP A 304 24.44 -14.07 -27.19
N ASN A 305 23.51 -14.97 -27.58
CA ASN A 305 22.68 -15.76 -26.63
C ASN A 305 21.98 -14.89 -25.58
N ALA A 306 21.30 -13.83 -26.03
CA ALA A 306 20.57 -12.91 -25.15
C ALA A 306 19.45 -13.62 -24.38
N GLY A 307 18.79 -14.59 -25.02
CA GLY A 307 17.61 -15.24 -24.47
C GLY A 307 16.38 -14.34 -24.55
N GLN A 308 15.18 -14.93 -24.45
CA GLN A 308 13.90 -14.23 -24.52
C GLN A 308 12.83 -15.03 -23.78
N VAL A 309 11.72 -14.38 -23.44
CA VAL A 309 10.57 -15.00 -22.78
C VAL A 309 9.29 -14.64 -23.54
N TYR A 310 8.33 -15.57 -23.56
CA TYR A 310 6.99 -15.35 -24.09
C TYR A 310 6.00 -15.55 -22.96
N ILE A 311 5.09 -14.58 -22.78
CA ILE A 311 3.94 -14.71 -21.90
C ILE A 311 2.76 -14.98 -22.84
N ILE A 312 2.02 -16.04 -22.58
CA ILE A 312 0.89 -16.48 -23.39
C ILE A 312 -0.35 -16.43 -22.54
N PHE A 313 -1.37 -15.74 -23.04
CA PHE A 313 -2.61 -15.54 -22.31
C PHE A 313 -3.60 -16.68 -22.51
N GLY A 314 -4.32 -17.02 -21.44
CA GLY A 314 -5.49 -17.89 -21.47
C GLY A 314 -6.59 -17.32 -22.37
N SER A 315 -7.48 -18.19 -22.87
CA SER A 315 -8.63 -17.74 -23.65
C SER A 315 -9.80 -18.74 -23.65
N THR A 316 -11.00 -18.22 -23.42
CA THR A 316 -12.25 -18.95 -23.70
C THR A 316 -12.60 -19.01 -25.19
N SER A 317 -11.82 -18.37 -26.05
CA SER A 317 -11.97 -18.49 -27.50
C SER A 317 -11.33 -19.78 -28.00
N ALA A 318 -11.87 -20.35 -29.08
CA ALA A 318 -11.27 -21.54 -29.68
C ALA A 318 -9.83 -21.28 -30.13
N PHE A 319 -8.90 -22.13 -29.68
CA PHE A 319 -7.51 -22.13 -30.12
C PHE A 319 -7.38 -22.74 -31.51
N ASP A 320 -6.45 -22.22 -32.30
CA ASP A 320 -6.02 -22.88 -33.53
C ASP A 320 -5.12 -24.07 -33.19
N ALA A 321 -5.07 -25.08 -34.06
CA ALA A 321 -4.20 -26.25 -33.90
C ALA A 321 -2.69 -25.92 -33.79
N THR A 322 -2.29 -24.69 -34.13
CA THR A 322 -0.91 -24.22 -34.04
C THR A 322 -0.89 -22.74 -33.68
N MET A 323 -0.14 -22.41 -32.64
CA MET A 323 0.20 -21.05 -32.22
C MET A 323 1.64 -20.76 -32.64
N ASP A 324 1.80 -19.71 -33.45
CA ASP A 324 3.10 -19.24 -33.92
C ASP A 324 3.57 -18.07 -33.03
N LEU A 325 4.69 -18.26 -32.34
CA LEU A 325 5.24 -17.25 -31.43
C LEU A 325 5.76 -16.00 -32.16
N ASP A 326 5.96 -16.04 -33.48
CA ASP A 326 6.29 -14.86 -34.31
C ASP A 326 5.09 -13.94 -34.59
N ASP A 327 3.86 -14.45 -34.48
CA ASP A 327 2.62 -13.75 -34.88
C ASP A 327 1.60 -13.69 -33.74
N LEU A 328 2.09 -13.59 -32.49
CA LEU A 328 1.24 -13.37 -31.33
C LEU A 328 0.50 -12.04 -31.46
N SER A 329 -0.82 -12.09 -31.47
CA SER A 329 -1.63 -10.88 -31.28
C SER A 329 -1.63 -10.46 -29.82
N PHE A 330 -1.94 -9.19 -29.54
CA PHE A 330 -1.98 -8.65 -28.18
C PHE A 330 -2.88 -9.45 -27.22
N ASN A 331 -3.96 -10.04 -27.74
CA ASN A 331 -4.89 -10.85 -26.94
C ASN A 331 -4.42 -12.30 -26.73
N GLN A 332 -3.29 -12.69 -27.29
CA GLN A 332 -2.70 -14.03 -27.14
C GLN A 332 -1.44 -13.99 -26.27
N GLY A 333 -0.92 -12.81 -25.94
CA GLY A 333 0.30 -12.64 -25.19
C GLY A 333 1.32 -11.73 -25.87
N PHE A 334 2.55 -11.75 -25.36
CA PHE A 334 3.65 -10.91 -25.87
C PHE A 334 5.02 -11.51 -25.59
N GLN A 335 6.03 -10.95 -26.26
CA GLN A 335 7.42 -11.32 -26.11
C GLN A 335 8.18 -10.30 -25.25
N VAL A 336 9.02 -10.81 -24.35
CA VAL A 336 9.99 -10.04 -23.56
C VAL A 336 11.40 -10.34 -24.05
N LEU A 337 12.08 -9.28 -24.47
CA LEU A 337 13.42 -9.34 -25.05
C LEU A 337 14.45 -8.84 -24.03
N ASN A 338 15.62 -9.47 -24.01
CA ASN A 338 16.79 -8.93 -23.31
C ASN A 338 17.71 -8.16 -24.28
N ASP A 339 18.30 -7.07 -23.82
CA ASP A 339 19.24 -6.24 -24.60
C ASP A 339 20.70 -6.72 -24.49
N GLY A 340 21.01 -7.65 -23.57
CA GLY A 340 22.33 -8.20 -23.29
C GLY A 340 22.42 -9.73 -23.41
N GLY A 341 23.63 -10.26 -23.64
CA GLY A 341 23.90 -11.71 -23.55
C GLY A 341 23.71 -12.20 -22.12
N GLY A 342 23.27 -13.44 -21.89
CA GLY A 342 23.02 -13.90 -20.52
C GLY A 342 21.96 -14.99 -20.37
N PHE A 343 21.52 -15.64 -21.46
CA PHE A 343 20.55 -16.72 -21.40
C PHE A 343 19.24 -16.33 -20.67
N PHE A 344 18.73 -15.11 -20.87
CA PHE A 344 17.45 -14.68 -20.31
C PHE A 344 16.33 -15.68 -20.66
N GLY A 345 15.44 -15.95 -19.71
CA GLY A 345 14.46 -17.03 -19.87
C GLY A 345 15.08 -18.43 -19.82
N GLN A 346 16.23 -18.61 -19.16
CA GLN A 346 16.76 -19.94 -18.87
C GLN A 346 15.92 -20.64 -17.79
N THR A 347 15.46 -19.88 -16.80
CA THR A 347 14.54 -20.35 -15.78
C THR A 347 13.38 -19.38 -15.65
N VAL A 348 12.16 -19.89 -15.47
CA VAL A 348 10.96 -19.07 -15.21
C VAL A 348 10.14 -19.70 -14.08
N THR A 349 9.40 -18.87 -13.35
CA THR A 349 8.41 -19.27 -12.35
C THR A 349 7.37 -18.16 -12.25
N GLY A 350 6.12 -18.47 -11.91
CA GLY A 350 5.05 -17.50 -11.77
C GLY A 350 3.85 -18.10 -11.04
N GLY A 351 2.68 -17.47 -11.17
CA GLY A 351 1.43 -17.94 -10.55
C GLY A 351 1.27 -17.52 -9.09
N ALA A 352 1.95 -16.45 -8.67
CA ALA A 352 1.75 -15.86 -7.36
C ALA A 352 1.83 -14.34 -7.46
N ASP A 353 0.84 -13.66 -6.90
CA ASP A 353 0.86 -12.23 -6.62
C ASP A 353 1.87 -11.92 -5.49
N ILE A 354 3.06 -11.43 -5.85
CA ILE A 354 4.13 -11.12 -4.90
C ILE A 354 4.05 -9.71 -4.34
N ASN A 355 3.28 -8.81 -4.98
CA ASN A 355 3.18 -7.41 -4.60
C ASN A 355 1.84 -7.05 -3.90
N GLY A 356 0.85 -7.95 -3.93
CA GLY A 356 -0.46 -7.82 -3.32
C GLY A 356 -1.48 -7.04 -4.15
N ASP A 357 -1.27 -6.85 -5.46
CA ASP A 357 -2.15 -6.06 -6.34
C ASP A 357 -3.29 -6.86 -6.98
N GLY A 358 -3.33 -8.16 -6.74
CA GLY A 358 -4.36 -9.08 -7.22
C GLY A 358 -4.11 -9.67 -8.60
N PHE A 359 -2.94 -9.45 -9.21
CA PHE A 359 -2.51 -10.11 -10.43
C PHE A 359 -1.33 -11.05 -10.14
N ASP A 360 -1.27 -12.20 -10.80
CA ASP A 360 -0.14 -13.09 -10.60
C ASP A 360 1.13 -12.55 -11.27
N ASP A 361 2.28 -12.72 -10.63
CA ASP A 361 3.57 -12.20 -11.10
C ASP A 361 4.47 -13.30 -11.68
N ILE A 362 5.48 -12.91 -12.46
CA ILE A 362 6.44 -13.82 -13.10
C ILE A 362 7.87 -13.44 -12.73
N ALA A 363 8.67 -14.40 -12.27
CA ALA A 363 10.11 -14.25 -12.13
C ALA A 363 10.87 -14.98 -13.25
N ILE A 364 11.85 -14.29 -13.83
CA ILE A 364 12.67 -14.74 -14.95
C ILE A 364 14.14 -14.72 -14.52
N GLY A 365 14.83 -15.84 -14.71
CA GLY A 365 16.26 -15.98 -14.50
C GLY A 365 17.05 -16.14 -15.81
N GLY A 366 18.22 -15.50 -15.84
CA GLY A 366 19.27 -15.73 -16.82
C GLY A 366 20.55 -16.31 -16.19
N GLY A 367 21.40 -16.90 -17.02
CA GLY A 367 22.74 -17.33 -16.63
C GLY A 367 23.76 -16.19 -16.62
N GLU A 368 25.01 -16.51 -16.27
CA GLU A 368 26.10 -15.52 -16.27
C GLU A 368 26.29 -14.88 -17.67
N ASN A 369 26.15 -13.56 -17.76
CA ASN A 369 26.53 -12.80 -18.94
C ASN A 369 28.06 -12.78 -19.13
N ALA A 370 28.54 -12.25 -20.26
CA ALA A 370 29.98 -12.23 -20.59
C ALA A 370 30.86 -11.48 -19.55
N ASN A 371 30.25 -10.71 -18.64
CA ASN A 371 30.92 -9.99 -17.56
C ASN A 371 30.82 -10.70 -16.20
N GLY A 372 30.11 -11.84 -16.11
CA GLY A 372 29.93 -12.63 -14.89
C GLY A 372 28.78 -12.18 -13.99
N ASN A 373 27.81 -11.42 -14.51
CA ASN A 373 26.60 -11.07 -13.77
C ASN A 373 25.46 -12.02 -14.15
N GLU A 374 24.67 -12.44 -13.17
CA GLU A 374 23.38 -13.11 -13.36
C GLU A 374 22.28 -12.04 -13.39
N GLU A 375 21.34 -12.16 -14.33
CA GLU A 375 20.18 -11.27 -14.44
C GLU A 375 18.94 -12.01 -13.93
N GLN A 376 18.26 -11.40 -12.97
CA GLN A 376 16.97 -11.83 -12.44
C GLN A 376 16.00 -10.67 -12.63
N THR A 377 14.87 -10.93 -13.27
CA THR A 377 13.83 -9.95 -13.56
C THR A 377 12.52 -10.47 -12.99
N VAL A 378 11.78 -9.62 -12.31
CA VAL A 378 10.38 -9.87 -11.99
C VAL A 378 9.53 -9.01 -12.93
N LEU A 379 8.55 -9.63 -13.56
CA LEU A 379 7.49 -8.96 -14.29
C LEU A 379 6.26 -8.97 -13.40
N LEU A 380 5.71 -7.78 -13.16
CA LEU A 380 4.49 -7.65 -12.39
C LEU A 380 3.28 -7.89 -13.29
N GLY A 381 2.33 -8.68 -12.82
CA GLY A 381 1.02 -8.87 -13.44
C GLY A 381 0.25 -7.55 -13.48
N GLN A 382 -0.66 -7.43 -14.43
CA GLN A 382 -1.53 -6.27 -14.56
C GLN A 382 -2.67 -6.54 -15.55
N ASP A 383 -3.69 -5.70 -15.55
CA ASP A 383 -4.80 -5.85 -16.49
C ASP A 383 -4.39 -5.52 -17.94
N PHE A 384 -4.32 -6.56 -18.80
CA PHE A 384 -4.13 -6.43 -20.25
C PHE A 384 -5.44 -6.62 -21.06
N SER A 385 -6.59 -6.79 -20.38
CA SER A 385 -7.90 -7.04 -20.98
C SER A 385 -8.59 -5.78 -21.54
N GLY A 386 -8.13 -4.59 -21.13
CA GLY A 386 -8.60 -3.30 -21.62
C GLY A 386 -8.03 -2.92 -22.99
N ASN A 387 -8.78 -2.12 -23.76
CA ASN A 387 -8.22 -1.36 -24.88
C ASN A 387 -7.25 -0.30 -24.31
N ALA A 388 -6.08 -0.75 -23.86
CA ALA A 388 -5.00 0.11 -23.42
C ALA A 388 -4.66 1.06 -24.56
N VAL A 389 -4.81 2.37 -24.33
CA VAL A 389 -4.35 3.36 -25.28
C VAL A 389 -2.90 3.65 -24.92
N VAL A 390 -2.00 3.17 -25.78
CA VAL A 390 -0.56 3.35 -25.64
C VAL A 390 -0.11 4.45 -26.59
N GLY A 391 0.56 5.46 -26.06
CA GLY A 391 1.19 6.54 -26.80
C GLY A 391 2.48 6.11 -27.50
N GLY A 392 3.01 7.03 -28.30
CA GLY A 392 4.23 6.82 -29.08
C GLY A 392 5.47 7.43 -28.41
N ASP A 393 6.45 7.80 -29.23
CA ASP A 393 7.70 8.41 -28.73
C ASP A 393 7.59 9.94 -28.49
N GLY A 394 6.39 10.52 -28.43
CA GLY A 394 6.27 11.96 -28.19
C GLY A 394 4.94 12.37 -27.59
N ALA A 395 4.93 13.59 -27.01
CA ALA A 395 3.82 14.15 -26.24
C ALA A 395 2.42 13.86 -26.78
N ASP A 396 1.75 12.95 -26.11
CA ASP A 396 0.40 12.48 -26.36
C ASP A 396 -0.59 13.08 -25.35
N THR A 397 -1.87 13.03 -25.68
CA THR A 397 -2.94 13.46 -24.77
C THR A 397 -4.10 12.51 -24.88
N PHE A 398 -4.36 11.81 -23.78
CA PHE A 398 -5.49 10.90 -23.65
C PHE A 398 -6.53 11.47 -22.71
N THR A 399 -7.79 11.23 -23.05
CA THR A 399 -8.93 11.72 -22.28
C THR A 399 -9.98 10.64 -22.25
N GLY A 400 -10.23 10.17 -21.04
CA GLY A 400 -11.20 9.16 -20.69
C GLY A 400 -12.61 9.72 -20.55
N ASP A 401 -13.50 8.88 -20.06
CA ASP A 401 -14.86 9.24 -19.74
C ASP A 401 -15.24 8.87 -18.30
N ALA A 402 -16.32 9.48 -17.79
CA ALA A 402 -16.68 9.36 -16.39
C ALA A 402 -17.38 8.04 -16.02
N TYR A 403 -17.43 7.05 -16.92
CA TYR A 403 -18.29 5.87 -16.78
C TYR A 403 -17.60 4.54 -17.10
N THR A 404 -16.34 4.58 -17.53
CA THR A 404 -15.55 3.38 -17.82
C THR A 404 -14.15 3.56 -17.26
N GLY A 405 -13.63 2.55 -16.54
CA GLY A 405 -12.23 2.54 -16.13
C GLY A 405 -11.28 2.56 -17.34
N ASP A 406 -10.65 3.71 -17.56
CA ASP A 406 -9.78 3.96 -18.70
C ASP A 406 -8.34 3.52 -18.40
N ARG A 407 -7.63 3.00 -19.42
CA ARG A 407 -6.24 2.54 -19.29
C ARG A 407 -5.34 3.27 -20.26
N PHE A 408 -4.55 4.21 -19.76
CA PHE A 408 -3.68 5.08 -20.55
C PHE A 408 -2.22 4.89 -20.19
N PHE A 409 -1.41 4.66 -21.22
CA PHE A 409 0.04 4.54 -21.13
C PHE A 409 0.67 5.59 -22.06
N GLY A 410 1.32 6.62 -21.52
CA GLY A 410 1.87 7.72 -22.30
C GLY A 410 3.03 7.29 -23.21
N GLY A 411 3.97 6.49 -22.67
CA GLY A 411 5.08 5.96 -23.46
C GLY A 411 6.34 6.80 -23.28
N LEU A 412 6.88 7.39 -24.35
CA LEU A 412 7.96 8.37 -24.22
C LEU A 412 7.46 9.77 -24.59
N GLY A 413 7.94 10.79 -23.92
CA GLY A 413 7.53 12.17 -24.14
C GLY A 413 6.79 12.74 -22.93
N ASP A 414 6.44 14.03 -23.01
CA ASP A 414 5.73 14.73 -21.95
C ASP A 414 4.21 14.62 -22.21
N ASP A 415 3.55 13.67 -21.57
CA ASP A 415 2.20 13.22 -21.87
C ASP A 415 1.14 13.81 -20.93
N ILE A 416 -0.12 13.84 -21.38
CA ILE A 416 -1.25 14.28 -20.56
C ILE A 416 -2.33 13.19 -20.54
N LEU A 417 -2.54 12.57 -19.38
CA LEU A 417 -3.46 11.46 -19.19
C LEU A 417 -4.63 11.90 -18.30
N ILE A 418 -5.84 11.94 -18.83
CA ILE A 418 -7.02 12.43 -18.10
C ILE A 418 -8.02 11.29 -17.92
N GLY A 419 -8.17 10.76 -16.71
CA GLY A 419 -9.09 9.64 -16.42
C GLY A 419 -10.58 10.01 -16.51
N ALA A 420 -10.96 11.15 -15.93
CA ALA A 420 -12.33 11.69 -15.92
C ALA A 420 -13.39 10.90 -15.11
N GLY A 421 -13.00 9.84 -14.37
CA GLY A 421 -13.75 9.20 -13.29
C GLY A 421 -13.73 7.67 -13.37
N ASP A 422 -14.30 6.98 -12.38
CA ASP A 422 -14.28 5.49 -12.30
C ASP A 422 -12.86 4.92 -12.06
N ALA A 423 -12.71 3.60 -12.22
CA ALA A 423 -11.49 2.87 -11.90
C ALA A 423 -10.43 2.94 -13.01
N ASP A 424 -9.72 4.07 -13.06
CA ASP A 424 -8.70 4.36 -14.08
C ASP A 424 -7.30 3.78 -13.78
N VAL A 425 -6.54 3.46 -14.84
CA VAL A 425 -5.10 3.20 -14.84
C VAL A 425 -4.41 4.27 -15.69
N LEU A 426 -3.58 5.10 -15.06
CA LEU A 426 -2.82 6.15 -15.72
C LEU A 426 -1.32 5.89 -15.51
N SER A 427 -0.57 5.71 -16.59
CA SER A 427 0.89 5.50 -16.55
C SER A 427 1.57 6.47 -17.51
N GLY A 428 2.31 7.46 -17.00
CA GLY A 428 3.02 8.46 -17.79
C GLY A 428 4.07 7.83 -18.70
N GLY A 429 5.09 7.22 -18.10
CA GLY A 429 6.15 6.53 -18.83
C GLY A 429 7.45 7.29 -18.67
N ALA A 430 8.09 7.72 -19.75
CA ALA A 430 9.33 8.50 -19.67
C ALA A 430 9.16 9.91 -20.25
N GLY A 431 9.32 10.93 -19.42
CA GLY A 431 9.12 12.34 -19.74
C GLY A 431 8.48 13.06 -18.56
N ASP A 432 8.21 14.36 -18.70
CA ASP A 432 7.56 15.12 -17.63
C ASP A 432 6.03 15.09 -17.84
N ASP A 433 5.34 14.17 -17.18
CA ASP A 433 3.95 13.82 -17.47
C ASP A 433 2.92 14.53 -16.57
N ILE A 434 1.67 14.64 -17.05
CA ILE A 434 0.54 15.18 -16.28
C ILE A 434 -0.58 14.14 -16.22
N LEU A 435 -0.80 13.60 -15.04
CA LEU A 435 -1.85 12.62 -14.74
C LEU A 435 -2.99 13.33 -14.01
N VAL A 436 -4.19 13.31 -14.58
CA VAL A 436 -5.35 14.06 -14.09
C VAL A 436 -6.42 13.10 -13.58
N ILE A 437 -6.67 13.16 -12.26
CA ILE A 437 -7.71 12.37 -11.59
C ILE A 437 -8.87 13.27 -11.15
N SER A 438 -10.10 12.75 -11.21
CA SER A 438 -11.31 13.48 -10.79
C SER A 438 -11.97 12.92 -9.52
N ASP A 439 -11.59 11.71 -9.11
CA ASP A 439 -12.01 11.07 -7.87
C ASP A 439 -10.89 10.13 -7.37
N THR A 440 -11.17 9.39 -6.29
CA THR A 440 -10.20 8.47 -5.66
C THR A 440 -10.46 7.00 -6.01
N ASN A 441 -11.30 6.69 -7.00
CA ASN A 441 -11.65 5.31 -7.36
C ASN A 441 -10.68 4.68 -8.37
N PHE A 442 -9.58 5.34 -8.70
CA PHE A 442 -8.55 4.83 -9.62
C PHE A 442 -7.98 3.48 -9.16
N VAL A 443 -7.52 2.68 -10.12
CA VAL A 443 -6.75 1.45 -9.87
C VAL A 443 -5.28 1.79 -9.65
N ARG A 444 -4.69 2.59 -10.55
CA ARG A 444 -3.26 2.92 -10.53
C ARG A 444 -2.96 4.27 -11.17
N VAL A 445 -2.02 5.00 -10.59
CA VAL A 445 -1.51 6.28 -11.13
C VAL A 445 0.01 6.29 -10.96
N ASP A 446 0.74 6.30 -12.06
CA ASP A 446 2.21 6.24 -12.03
C ASP A 446 2.81 7.23 -13.03
N GLY A 447 3.63 8.16 -12.55
CA GLY A 447 4.33 9.09 -13.44
C GLY A 447 5.41 8.41 -14.29
N GLY A 448 6.12 7.43 -13.73
CA GLY A 448 7.27 6.82 -14.36
C GLY A 448 8.56 7.61 -14.14
N THR A 449 9.30 7.93 -15.20
CA THR A 449 10.57 8.66 -15.10
C THR A 449 10.45 10.08 -15.63
N GLY A 450 10.66 11.07 -14.77
CA GLY A 450 10.63 12.48 -15.14
C GLY A 450 10.34 13.34 -13.91
N ASP A 451 9.93 14.59 -14.12
CA ASP A 451 9.30 15.41 -13.09
C ASP A 451 7.77 15.41 -13.33
N ASP A 452 7.06 14.48 -12.67
CA ASP A 452 5.66 14.19 -12.99
C ASP A 452 4.65 14.94 -12.11
N ILE A 453 3.47 15.25 -12.67
CA ILE A 453 2.41 16.02 -12.01
C ILE A 453 1.13 15.19 -11.88
N LEU A 454 0.71 14.93 -10.64
CA LEU A 454 -0.65 14.49 -10.33
C LEU A 454 -1.55 15.72 -10.13
N ARG A 455 -2.49 15.92 -11.04
CA ARG A 455 -3.42 17.06 -11.03
C ARG A 455 -4.83 16.68 -10.61
N ILE A 456 -5.41 17.50 -9.74
CA ILE A 456 -6.76 17.34 -9.20
C ILE A 456 -7.59 18.61 -9.49
N PRO A 457 -8.39 18.63 -10.57
CA PRO A 457 -9.07 19.83 -11.05
C PRO A 457 -10.35 20.24 -10.26
N GLY A 458 -10.65 19.58 -9.14
CA GLY A 458 -11.99 19.38 -8.56
C GLY A 458 -13.01 20.56 -8.48
N ASP A 459 -14.24 20.29 -8.97
CA ASP A 459 -15.47 21.08 -8.76
C ASP A 459 -16.30 20.60 -7.54
N SER A 460 -15.82 19.60 -6.77
CA SER A 460 -16.56 19.00 -5.63
C SER A 460 -15.74 18.69 -4.36
N GLY A 461 -14.45 19.05 -4.33
CA GLY A 461 -13.54 18.83 -3.19
C GLY A 461 -13.10 17.37 -3.04
N VAL A 462 -11.90 17.05 -3.51
CA VAL A 462 -11.29 15.71 -3.40
C VAL A 462 -10.35 15.68 -2.20
N THR A 463 -10.39 14.60 -1.43
CA THR A 463 -9.42 14.35 -0.34
C THR A 463 -8.53 13.17 -0.71
N LEU A 464 -7.22 13.38 -0.79
CA LEU A 464 -6.21 12.33 -0.85
C LEU A 464 -5.62 12.11 0.53
N ASP A 465 -5.86 10.95 1.13
CA ASP A 465 -5.39 10.63 2.47
C ASP A 465 -4.47 9.40 2.47
N PHE A 466 -3.16 9.63 2.30
CA PHE A 466 -2.15 8.58 2.32
C PHE A 466 -1.99 7.89 3.69
N THR A 467 -2.73 8.34 4.73
CA THR A 467 -2.81 7.63 6.01
C THR A 467 -3.83 6.50 6.03
N GLN A 468 -4.69 6.41 5.01
CA GLN A 468 -5.68 5.35 4.84
C GLN A 468 -5.28 4.41 3.68
N PRO A 469 -5.67 3.12 3.76
CA PRO A 469 -5.52 2.21 2.62
C PRO A 469 -6.36 2.68 1.42
N GLY A 470 -5.89 2.40 0.21
CA GLY A 470 -6.57 2.75 -1.06
C GLY A 470 -5.90 3.83 -1.90
N HIS A 471 -4.76 4.38 -1.45
CA HIS A 471 -3.94 5.32 -2.24
C HIS A 471 -2.53 4.77 -2.53
N GLU A 472 -2.31 3.49 -2.24
CA GLU A 472 -1.05 2.78 -2.48
C GLU A 472 -0.74 2.68 -3.97
N GLY A 473 -1.74 2.78 -4.85
CA GLY A 473 -1.56 2.75 -6.31
C GLY A 473 -0.95 4.02 -6.93
N ILE A 474 -0.63 5.07 -6.15
CA ILE A 474 -0.02 6.31 -6.65
C ILE A 474 1.50 6.27 -6.45
N HIS A 475 2.27 6.35 -7.54
CA HIS A 475 3.73 6.27 -7.53
C HIS A 475 4.39 7.25 -8.51
N SER A 476 5.68 7.50 -8.31
CA SER A 476 6.51 8.31 -9.21
C SER A 476 5.92 9.69 -9.52
N ILE A 477 5.50 10.42 -8.49
CA ILE A 477 4.93 11.78 -8.58
C ILE A 477 5.80 12.77 -7.80
N GLU A 478 6.35 13.76 -8.49
CA GLU A 478 7.15 14.85 -7.92
C GLU A 478 6.29 16.07 -7.54
N THR A 479 5.13 16.26 -8.19
CA THR A 479 4.23 17.40 -7.94
C THR A 479 2.77 16.96 -7.79
N ILE A 480 2.12 17.36 -6.69
CA ILE A 480 0.66 17.28 -6.54
C ILE A 480 0.06 18.67 -6.76
N ASP A 481 -0.73 18.81 -7.81
CA ASP A 481 -1.41 20.04 -8.19
C ASP A 481 -2.89 19.97 -7.78
N LEU A 482 -3.21 20.59 -6.65
CA LEU A 482 -4.56 20.64 -6.05
C LEU A 482 -5.49 21.64 -6.74
N CYS A 483 -5.22 22.03 -8.00
CA CYS A 483 -5.89 23.13 -8.67
C CYS A 483 -7.42 22.96 -8.79
N GLY A 484 -8.21 23.47 -7.85
CA GLY A 484 -9.67 23.40 -7.87
C GLY A 484 -10.34 24.73 -7.53
N VAL A 485 -11.65 24.84 -7.80
CA VAL A 485 -12.49 25.96 -7.32
C VAL A 485 -13.17 25.65 -5.97
N SER A 486 -13.11 24.39 -5.57
CA SER A 486 -13.65 23.82 -4.34
C SER A 486 -12.46 23.18 -3.63
N GLY A 487 -12.30 23.43 -2.32
CA GLY A 487 -11.10 23.02 -1.59
C GLY A 487 -10.77 21.54 -1.72
N ASN A 488 -9.58 21.22 -2.23
CA ASN A 488 -9.01 19.89 -2.23
C ASN A 488 -8.08 19.70 -1.03
N PHE A 489 -8.03 18.50 -0.48
CA PHE A 489 -7.28 18.21 0.74
C PHE A 489 -6.27 17.10 0.51
N LEU A 490 -5.03 17.32 0.93
CA LEU A 490 -3.97 16.31 0.95
C LEU A 490 -3.58 16.02 2.40
N ARG A 491 -3.51 14.74 2.77
CA ARG A 491 -3.05 14.29 4.08
C ARG A 491 -1.93 13.26 3.90
N ILE A 492 -0.77 13.53 4.51
CA ILE A 492 0.49 12.85 4.14
C ILE A 492 1.47 12.73 5.31
N ARG A 493 2.22 11.62 5.36
CA ARG A 493 3.33 11.33 6.29
C ARG A 493 4.68 11.44 5.58
N PRO A 494 5.79 11.58 6.33
CA PRO A 494 7.13 11.54 5.73
C PRO A 494 7.48 10.28 4.96
N VAL A 495 6.93 9.13 5.34
CA VAL A 495 7.14 7.86 4.62
C VAL A 495 6.46 7.87 3.25
N ASP A 496 5.30 8.53 3.13
CA ASP A 496 4.52 8.56 1.90
C ASP A 496 5.26 9.37 0.81
N VAL A 497 6.02 10.40 1.17
CA VAL A 497 6.86 11.15 0.20
C VAL A 497 7.91 10.27 -0.46
N ALA A 498 8.44 9.27 0.25
CA ALA A 498 9.41 8.34 -0.33
C ALA A 498 8.76 7.33 -1.28
N GLY A 499 7.49 6.97 -1.05
CA GLY A 499 6.72 6.14 -1.99
C GLY A 499 6.20 6.91 -3.20
N LEU A 500 5.95 8.22 -3.04
CA LEU A 500 5.52 9.07 -4.14
C LEU A 500 6.67 9.51 -5.04
N SER A 501 7.77 10.07 -4.52
CA SER A 501 8.92 10.45 -5.34
C SER A 501 10.13 9.57 -5.01
N GLU A 502 10.13 8.37 -5.59
CA GLU A 502 11.15 7.34 -5.34
C GLU A 502 12.56 7.77 -5.76
N THR A 503 12.67 8.72 -6.69
CA THR A 503 13.97 9.16 -7.24
C THR A 503 14.57 10.36 -6.51
N THR A 504 13.73 11.30 -6.03
CA THR A 504 14.22 12.56 -5.45
C THR A 504 13.97 12.69 -3.94
N ASN A 505 13.01 11.94 -3.38
CA ASN A 505 12.45 12.15 -2.04
C ASN A 505 11.93 13.58 -1.82
N LYS A 506 11.53 14.27 -2.89
CA LYS A 506 10.99 15.63 -2.86
C LYS A 506 9.59 15.65 -3.45
N LEU A 507 8.69 16.34 -2.79
CA LEU A 507 7.33 16.53 -3.27
C LEU A 507 6.97 18.03 -3.27
N PHE A 508 6.52 18.55 -4.39
CA PHE A 508 5.93 19.88 -4.49
C PHE A 508 4.41 19.80 -4.42
N VAL A 509 3.78 20.73 -3.71
CA VAL A 509 2.32 20.85 -3.64
C VAL A 509 1.90 22.24 -4.08
N THR A 510 1.08 22.32 -5.13
CA THR A 510 0.53 23.58 -5.67
C THR A 510 -0.98 23.63 -5.50
N GLY A 511 -1.56 24.83 -5.41
CA GLY A 511 -2.98 25.03 -5.07
C GLY A 511 -3.33 26.47 -4.73
N GLY A 512 -4.56 26.69 -4.28
CA GLY A 512 -5.12 27.97 -3.84
C GLY A 512 -5.60 27.97 -2.38
N ALA A 513 -6.21 29.09 -1.96
CA ALA A 513 -6.61 29.34 -0.56
C ALA A 513 -7.77 28.49 -0.04
N ALA A 514 -8.50 27.81 -0.92
CA ALA A 514 -9.51 26.84 -0.51
C ALA A 514 -8.91 25.46 -0.21
N ASP A 515 -7.68 25.19 -0.68
CA ASP A 515 -7.04 23.88 -0.55
C ASP A 515 -6.32 23.74 0.79
N GLY A 516 -6.23 22.51 1.28
CA GLY A 516 -5.61 22.20 2.56
C GLY A 516 -4.58 21.06 2.48
N VAL A 517 -3.48 21.20 3.23
CA VAL A 517 -2.50 20.13 3.43
C VAL A 517 -2.40 19.81 4.92
N THR A 518 -2.58 18.55 5.29
CA THR A 518 -2.40 18.05 6.65
C THR A 518 -1.11 17.23 6.72
N LEU A 519 -0.13 17.73 7.48
CA LEU A 519 1.11 17.00 7.77
C LEU A 519 0.91 16.12 9.00
N VAL A 520 1.09 14.81 8.84
CA VAL A 520 0.85 13.79 9.87
C VAL A 520 2.18 13.29 10.45
N GLY A 521 2.22 13.07 11.78
CA GLY A 521 3.36 12.48 12.48
C GLY A 521 3.96 13.31 13.61
N ASP A 522 3.26 14.32 14.12
CA ASP A 522 3.71 15.11 15.26
C ASP A 522 3.33 14.41 16.57
N SER A 523 4.24 13.62 17.14
CA SER A 523 4.09 13.06 18.50
C SER A 523 4.88 13.93 19.47
N LEU A 524 4.17 14.61 20.37
CA LEU A 524 4.77 15.43 21.44
C LEU A 524 5.70 14.65 22.40
N PHE A 525 5.63 13.31 22.40
CA PHE A 525 6.34 12.46 23.37
C PHE A 525 7.22 11.37 22.74
N GLY A 526 7.62 11.55 21.48
CA GLY A 526 8.73 10.88 20.81
C GLY A 526 8.93 9.38 21.10
N ASP A 527 8.58 8.53 20.12
CA ASP A 527 9.37 7.31 19.95
C ASP A 527 10.71 7.73 19.33
N ALA A 528 11.76 7.77 20.16
CA ALA A 528 13.08 8.31 19.84
C ALA A 528 13.89 7.38 18.90
N GLY A 529 13.29 6.98 17.79
CA GLY A 529 13.87 6.07 16.82
C GLY A 529 13.61 6.39 15.35
N ASP A 530 12.58 7.18 15.00
CA ASP A 530 12.07 7.14 13.64
C ASP A 530 11.70 8.53 13.07
N ALA A 531 12.20 8.81 11.86
CA ALA A 531 12.09 10.07 11.14
C ALA A 531 10.68 10.32 10.58
N GLN A 532 9.69 10.41 11.47
CA GLN A 532 8.26 10.40 11.13
C GLN A 532 7.59 11.78 11.22
N THR A 533 8.33 12.87 11.47
CA THR A 533 7.75 14.23 11.59
C THR A 533 8.37 15.24 10.64
N PHE A 534 7.55 16.05 9.96
CA PHE A 534 8.00 17.16 9.11
C PHE A 534 8.31 18.42 9.94
N ALA A 535 9.54 18.92 9.87
CA ALA A 535 9.96 20.19 10.47
C ALA A 535 9.99 21.30 9.41
N PHE A 536 9.52 22.50 9.73
CA PHE A 536 9.65 23.64 8.84
C PHE A 536 11.13 24.01 8.66
N ASP A 537 11.54 24.26 7.42
CA ASP A 537 12.93 24.49 7.02
C ASP A 537 13.10 25.77 6.18
N GLY A 538 12.11 26.64 6.22
CA GLY A 538 12.13 27.96 5.59
C GLY A 538 11.30 28.05 4.31
N VAL A 539 11.56 29.12 3.55
CA VAL A 539 10.81 29.45 2.35
C VAL A 539 11.73 29.33 1.13
N GLU A 540 11.21 28.71 0.08
CA GLU A 540 11.90 28.64 -1.22
C GLU A 540 11.05 29.16 -2.37
N THR A 541 11.66 29.40 -3.52
CA THR A 541 10.96 29.89 -4.70
C THR A 541 11.46 29.15 -5.93
N VAL A 542 10.54 28.42 -6.57
CA VAL A 542 10.79 27.58 -7.75
C VAL A 542 9.82 28.01 -8.83
N GLY A 543 10.31 28.24 -10.06
CA GLY A 543 9.46 28.65 -11.18
C GLY A 543 8.72 29.99 -11.02
N GLY A 544 9.03 30.79 -9.99
CA GLY A 544 8.31 32.03 -9.67
C GLY A 544 7.14 31.85 -8.70
N VAL A 545 6.92 30.62 -8.21
CA VAL A 545 6.00 30.28 -7.13
C VAL A 545 6.80 30.15 -5.83
N THR A 546 6.25 30.65 -4.72
CA THR A 546 6.89 30.63 -3.40
C THR A 546 6.28 29.51 -2.54
N PHE A 547 7.13 28.73 -1.87
CA PHE A 547 6.76 27.55 -1.11
C PHE A 547 7.28 27.62 0.32
N ASN A 548 6.47 27.16 1.27
CA ASN A 548 6.88 26.80 2.62
C ASN A 548 7.46 25.39 2.59
N ARG A 549 8.74 25.24 2.94
CA ARG A 549 9.48 23.96 2.86
C ARG A 549 9.49 23.26 4.20
N PHE A 550 9.25 21.96 4.17
CA PHE A 550 9.32 21.09 5.34
C PHE A 550 10.20 19.86 5.06
N ILE A 551 11.00 19.47 6.05
CA ILE A 551 11.95 18.34 5.93
C ILE A 551 11.73 17.32 7.04
N SER A 552 11.95 16.04 6.73
CA SER A 552 12.08 14.96 7.70
C SER A 552 13.18 14.00 7.24
N GLY A 553 14.35 14.08 7.87
CA GLY A 553 15.51 13.32 7.42
C GLY A 553 15.93 13.70 5.99
N ALA A 554 15.81 12.76 5.05
CA ALA A 554 16.09 12.98 3.62
C ALA A 554 14.85 13.36 2.80
N ARG A 555 13.65 13.31 3.40
CA ARG A 555 12.38 13.60 2.72
C ARG A 555 12.05 15.10 2.82
N GLU A 556 11.58 15.68 1.74
CA GLU A 556 11.25 17.10 1.63
C GLU A 556 9.86 17.27 1.00
N ILE A 557 9.03 18.12 1.60
CA ILE A 557 7.77 18.56 1.00
C ILE A 557 7.73 20.09 0.97
N SER A 558 7.45 20.65 -0.19
CA SER A 558 7.38 22.10 -0.43
C SER A 558 5.96 22.49 -0.82
N ILE A 559 5.27 23.21 0.05
CA ILE A 559 3.85 23.54 -0.09
C ILE A 559 3.71 25.01 -0.49
N GLN A 560 2.99 25.28 -1.59
CA GLN A 560 2.83 26.63 -2.12
C GLN A 560 2.19 27.56 -1.07
N GLN A 561 2.74 28.76 -0.93
CA GLN A 561 2.16 29.79 -0.06
C GLN A 561 0.76 30.17 -0.55
N GLY A 562 -0.17 30.24 0.41
CA GLY A 562 -1.59 30.47 0.15
C GLY A 562 -2.45 29.21 0.29
N ILE A 563 -1.87 28.01 0.40
CA ILE A 563 -2.59 26.79 0.81
C ILE A 563 -2.69 26.76 2.35
N VAL A 564 -3.82 26.30 2.89
CA VAL A 564 -3.99 26.13 4.34
C VAL A 564 -3.17 24.93 4.81
N ILE A 565 -2.22 25.12 5.72
CA ILE A 565 -1.39 24.04 6.25
C ILE A 565 -1.84 23.74 7.68
N SER A 566 -2.23 22.49 7.94
CA SER A 566 -2.54 21.99 9.27
C SER A 566 -1.57 20.89 9.69
N ARG A 567 -1.38 20.75 11.00
CA ARG A 567 -0.54 19.71 11.61
C ARG A 567 -1.39 18.88 12.55
N GLU A 568 -1.30 17.56 12.41
CA GLU A 568 -1.92 16.66 13.37
C GLU A 568 -0.95 16.32 14.50
N VAL A 569 -1.30 16.78 15.71
CA VAL A 569 -0.57 16.47 16.93
C VAL A 569 -1.26 15.29 17.61
N SER A 570 -0.64 14.11 17.55
CA SER A 570 -1.14 12.93 18.24
C SER A 570 -0.65 12.92 19.68
N ILE A 571 -1.60 13.03 20.62
CA ILE A 571 -1.35 12.84 22.05
C ILE A 571 -1.47 11.33 22.28
N GLY A 572 -0.34 10.61 22.19
CA GLY A 572 -0.30 9.15 22.27
C GLY A 572 -0.97 8.54 23.51
N ASP A 573 -1.28 7.25 23.40
CA ASP A 573 -1.97 6.41 24.39
C ASP A 573 -1.30 6.53 25.78
N LEU A 574 -1.99 7.20 26.72
CA LEU A 574 -1.48 7.47 28.07
C LEU A 574 -1.56 6.20 28.92
N GLY A 575 -0.61 5.29 28.71
CA GLY A 575 -0.28 4.22 29.64
C GLY A 575 0.17 4.81 30.98
N ASP A 576 -0.76 4.95 31.93
CA ASP A 576 -0.61 5.19 33.38
C ASP A 576 0.38 6.28 33.87
N GLU A 577 0.86 7.17 33.00
CA GLU A 577 1.67 8.32 33.40
C GLU A 577 0.96 9.64 33.07
N SER A 578 0.45 10.27 34.13
CA SER A 578 -0.16 11.59 34.10
C SER A 578 0.76 12.63 33.45
N ILE A 579 0.17 13.40 32.51
CA ILE A 579 0.67 14.66 31.96
C ILE A 579 1.47 15.46 33.01
N ARG A 580 2.80 15.50 32.87
CA ARG A 580 3.67 16.40 33.65
C ARG A 580 4.12 17.54 32.75
N PHE A 581 3.29 18.56 32.63
CA PHE A 581 3.82 19.90 32.34
C PHE A 581 4.29 20.48 33.68
N LEU A 582 5.56 20.92 33.72
CA LEU A 582 6.20 21.75 34.76
C LEU A 582 6.92 21.04 35.94
N GLU A 583 8.25 20.95 35.86
CA GLU A 583 9.13 21.24 37.00
C GLU A 583 10.02 22.42 36.60
N VAL A 584 9.57 23.65 36.90
CA VAL A 584 10.44 24.84 36.81
C VAL A 584 11.42 24.76 37.97
N ASP A 585 12.64 24.31 37.69
CA ASP A 585 13.73 24.30 38.66
C ASP A 585 14.40 25.68 38.70
N GLY A 586 13.61 26.68 39.10
CA GLY A 586 14.05 28.07 39.31
C GLY A 586 14.01 28.43 40.80
N ASP A 587 15.19 28.67 41.41
CA ASP A 587 15.34 29.22 42.76
C ASP A 587 14.87 30.69 42.82
N PHE A 588 13.55 30.90 42.77
CA PHE A 588 12.93 32.19 43.07
C PHE A 588 12.50 32.19 44.53
N GLY A 589 13.45 32.52 45.41
CA GLY A 589 13.29 32.56 46.87
C GLY A 589 11.92 33.04 47.37
N GLY A 590 11.02 32.08 47.60
CA GLY A 590 9.64 32.25 48.03
C GLY A 590 8.94 30.90 47.96
N SER A 591 8.11 30.57 48.97
CA SER A 591 7.44 29.26 49.10
C SER A 591 6.79 28.80 47.79
N PRO A 592 6.91 27.51 47.39
CA PRO A 592 6.33 27.01 46.15
C PRO A 592 4.81 27.16 46.21
N ALA A 593 4.27 28.07 45.41
CA ALA A 593 2.86 28.09 45.08
C ALA A 593 2.69 27.17 43.88
N THR A 594 1.98 26.07 44.05
CA THR A 594 1.46 25.24 42.96
C THR A 594 0.73 26.14 41.95
N LEU A 595 1.26 26.24 40.73
CA LEU A 595 0.61 26.87 39.59
C LEU A 595 -0.63 26.04 39.25
N GLY A 596 -1.82 26.54 39.55
CA GLY A 596 -3.07 25.92 39.11
C GLY A 596 -3.40 26.44 37.72
N ILE A 597 -3.31 25.58 36.70
CA ILE A 597 -3.69 25.92 35.32
C ILE A 597 -5.18 26.23 35.30
N GLY A 598 -5.53 27.46 34.89
CA GLY A 598 -6.88 27.86 34.51
C GLY A 598 -7.12 27.48 33.06
N THR A 599 -8.32 26.98 32.76
CA THR A 599 -8.77 26.48 31.46
C THR A 599 -8.88 27.59 30.41
N ALA A 600 -7.96 27.65 29.44
CA ALA A 600 -8.19 28.05 28.04
C ALA A 600 -6.83 28.10 27.31
N GLY A 601 -6.61 27.17 26.38
CA GLY A 601 -5.59 27.30 25.34
C GLY A 601 -6.30 27.22 24.00
N THR A 602 -6.06 28.18 23.11
CA THR A 602 -6.58 28.14 21.74
C THR A 602 -5.46 27.78 20.78
N LEU A 603 -5.71 26.79 19.93
CA LEU A 603 -4.88 26.43 18.79
C LEU A 603 -5.58 27.02 17.56
N GLY A 604 -4.88 27.82 16.75
CA GLY A 604 -5.40 28.25 15.44
C GLY A 604 -5.28 29.73 15.04
N ALA A 605 -4.65 30.60 15.82
CA ALA A 605 -4.58 32.03 15.49
C ALA A 605 -3.24 32.38 14.82
N ASP A 606 -3.23 33.01 13.65
CA ASP A 606 -1.99 33.59 13.08
C ASP A 606 -1.92 35.09 13.42
N LEU A 607 -1.33 35.41 14.58
CA LEU A 607 -1.31 36.78 15.10
C LEU A 607 -0.31 37.68 14.36
N ASN A 608 0.60 37.07 13.60
CA ASN A 608 1.75 37.75 13.00
C ASN A 608 1.70 37.75 11.45
N GLY A 609 0.81 36.96 10.84
CA GLY A 609 0.58 36.84 9.41
C GLY A 609 1.63 36.03 8.66
N ASP A 610 2.31 35.08 9.32
CA ASP A 610 3.33 34.23 8.70
C ASP A 610 2.78 32.91 8.12
N GLY A 611 1.47 32.67 8.28
CA GLY A 611 0.75 31.51 7.80
C GLY A 611 0.84 30.29 8.72
N LEU A 612 1.39 30.44 9.93
CA LEU A 612 1.41 29.41 10.97
C LEU A 612 0.51 29.82 12.15
N SER A 613 -0.23 28.88 12.71
CA SER A 613 -1.02 29.14 13.92
C SER A 613 -0.14 29.23 15.17
N ASP A 614 -0.20 30.37 15.85
CA ASP A 614 0.37 30.65 17.16
C ASP A 614 -0.39 29.94 18.30
N VAL A 615 0.28 29.78 19.44
CA VAL A 615 -0.29 29.19 20.67
C VAL A 615 -0.44 30.25 21.75
N LEU A 616 -1.68 30.44 22.21
CA LEU A 616 -2.02 31.32 23.32
C LEU A 616 -2.33 30.52 24.59
N VAL A 617 -1.63 30.82 25.69
CA VAL A 617 -1.88 30.19 27.00
C VAL A 617 -2.13 31.25 28.07
N GLY A 618 -3.34 31.26 28.64
CA GLY A 618 -3.69 32.11 29.79
C GLY A 618 -3.58 31.35 31.12
N GLY A 619 -2.97 31.96 32.14
CA GLY A 619 -2.89 31.34 33.48
C GLY A 619 -2.89 32.34 34.64
N PRO A 620 -3.35 31.96 35.85
CA PRO A 620 -3.22 32.80 37.03
C PRO A 620 -1.74 32.87 37.43
N GLY A 621 -1.14 34.04 37.30
CA GLY A 621 0.27 34.28 37.55
C GLY A 621 0.67 34.33 39.03
N PRO A 622 2.00 34.47 39.27
CA PRO A 622 2.63 34.11 40.55
C PRO A 622 2.46 35.12 41.69
N VAL A 623 1.91 36.31 41.44
CA VAL A 623 1.75 37.38 42.44
C VAL A 623 0.30 37.86 42.50
N ASN A 624 -0.33 37.73 43.68
CA ASN A 624 -1.65 38.31 43.99
C ASN A 624 -2.81 37.98 43.02
N GLY A 625 -2.74 36.86 42.30
CA GLY A 625 -3.80 36.47 41.35
C GLY A 625 -3.74 37.22 40.02
N SER A 626 -2.62 37.85 39.68
CA SER A 626 -2.37 38.49 38.40
C SER A 626 -2.28 37.48 37.25
N GLY A 627 -3.12 37.53 36.22
CA GLY A 627 -2.99 36.66 35.04
C GLY A 627 -1.70 36.91 34.22
N VAL A 628 -1.19 35.86 33.57
CA VAL A 628 -0.08 35.89 32.60
C VAL A 628 -0.54 35.19 31.32
N ILE A 629 -0.24 35.82 30.17
CA ILE A 629 -0.45 35.23 28.84
C ILE A 629 0.93 34.89 28.25
N PHE A 630 1.06 33.66 27.75
CA PHE A 630 2.15 33.26 26.89
C PHE A 630 1.63 33.24 25.46
N ASP A 631 2.22 34.10 24.63
CA ASP A 631 2.13 34.04 23.18
C ASP A 631 3.40 33.34 22.70
N ILE A 632 3.22 32.10 22.23
CA ILE A 632 4.27 31.20 21.75
C ILE A 632 4.05 31.05 20.26
N ARG A 633 4.96 31.63 19.48
CA ARG A 633 4.86 31.60 18.02
C ARG A 633 5.35 30.29 17.46
N ALA A 634 4.72 29.82 16.39
CA ALA A 634 5.00 28.51 15.81
C ALA A 634 6.47 28.37 15.34
N GLU A 635 7.09 29.45 14.87
CA GLU A 635 8.49 29.51 14.44
C GLU A 635 9.51 29.45 15.60
N GLU A 636 9.06 29.68 16.84
CA GLU A 636 9.90 29.66 18.04
C GLU A 636 9.92 28.30 18.75
N LEU A 637 9.05 27.36 18.35
CA LEU A 637 8.98 26.01 18.91
C LEU A 637 10.13 25.14 18.38
N PRO A 638 11.08 24.68 19.22
CA PRO A 638 12.10 23.75 18.77
C PRO A 638 11.48 22.38 18.46
N GLY A 639 11.78 21.81 17.29
CA GLY A 639 11.29 20.50 16.85
C GLY A 639 11.74 19.28 17.68
N SER A 640 12.39 19.50 18.82
CA SER A 640 12.53 18.57 19.96
C SER A 640 13.30 19.24 21.11
N GLY A 641 12.82 19.12 22.35
CA GLY A 641 13.53 19.55 23.56
C GLY A 641 12.70 20.39 24.54
N ASP A 642 13.23 20.53 25.77
CA ASP A 642 12.64 21.35 26.85
C ASP A 642 12.70 22.85 26.48
N PHE A 643 11.54 23.50 26.40
CA PHE A 643 11.41 24.90 26.02
C PHE A 643 11.45 25.80 27.26
N ASP A 644 12.55 26.52 27.43
CA ASP A 644 12.75 27.41 28.57
C ASP A 644 12.05 28.76 28.35
N LEU A 645 10.95 28.99 29.08
CA LEU A 645 10.15 30.23 29.05
C LEU A 645 10.83 31.41 29.77
N GLU A 646 12.02 31.22 30.37
CA GLU A 646 12.77 32.28 31.04
C GLU A 646 13.42 33.27 30.05
N GLY A 647 12.60 34.07 29.39
CA GLY A 647 13.09 35.12 28.49
C GLY A 647 12.02 35.77 27.61
N GLN A 648 10.82 35.21 27.56
CA GLN A 648 9.69 35.75 26.80
C GLN A 648 9.02 36.89 27.59
N ASP A 649 8.49 37.90 26.89
CA ASP A 649 7.83 39.07 27.51
C ASP A 649 6.56 38.64 28.25
N ASN A 650 6.74 38.22 29.51
CA ASN A 650 5.65 37.87 30.41
C ASN A 650 4.87 39.14 30.76
N PHE A 651 3.70 39.31 30.18
CA PHE A 651 2.79 40.37 30.55
C PHE A 651 2.08 40.00 31.86
N SER A 652 2.32 40.79 32.91
CA SER A 652 1.67 40.62 34.23
C SER A 652 0.59 41.68 34.41
N PHE A 653 -0.67 41.24 34.55
CA PHE A 653 -1.81 42.14 34.71
C PHE A 653 -2.54 41.95 36.05
N GLY A 654 -3.40 42.89 36.43
CA GLY A 654 -3.98 43.02 37.78
C GLY A 654 -4.71 41.79 38.34
N ASN A 655 -5.00 41.83 39.65
CA ASN A 655 -5.53 40.73 40.45
C ASN A 655 -6.89 40.19 39.93
N GLY A 656 -6.94 38.95 39.45
CA GLY A 656 -8.17 38.21 39.14
C GLY A 656 -7.87 36.75 38.73
N SER A 657 -8.45 35.77 39.43
CA SER A 657 -8.31 34.36 39.03
C SER A 657 -9.37 33.97 38.00
N GLY A 658 -8.94 33.57 36.80
CA GLY A 658 -9.79 32.87 35.82
C GLY A 658 -9.85 33.51 34.44
N ASP A 659 -8.70 33.91 33.89
CA ASP A 659 -8.60 34.48 32.56
C ASP A 659 -8.99 33.44 31.50
N VAL A 660 -9.96 33.78 30.63
CA VAL A 660 -10.16 33.06 29.35
C VAL A 660 -9.49 33.91 28.28
N VAL A 661 -8.62 33.27 27.51
CA VAL A 661 -8.02 33.83 26.29
C VAL A 661 -8.60 33.05 25.12
N ALA A 662 -9.16 33.73 24.15
CA ALA A 662 -9.69 33.13 22.93
C ALA A 662 -9.27 33.95 21.71
N SER A 663 -8.82 33.27 20.65
CA SER A 663 -8.78 33.89 19.32
C SER A 663 -10.19 34.18 18.86
N VAL A 664 -10.39 35.30 18.18
CA VAL A 664 -11.69 35.70 17.61
C VAL A 664 -11.62 35.96 16.11
N GLY A 665 -10.48 35.68 15.47
CA GLY A 665 -10.21 36.07 14.09
C GLY A 665 -9.96 37.58 13.94
N ASP A 666 -9.82 38.04 12.71
CA ASP A 666 -9.62 39.46 12.37
C ASP A 666 -10.93 40.26 12.54
N ILE A 667 -11.12 40.87 13.72
CA ILE A 667 -12.33 41.64 14.06
C ILE A 667 -12.25 43.09 13.56
N ASN A 668 -11.06 43.54 13.14
CA ASN A 668 -10.82 44.91 12.69
C ASN A 668 -10.59 45.05 11.16
N GLY A 669 -10.54 43.93 10.44
CA GLY A 669 -10.36 43.84 8.99
C GLY A 669 -8.95 44.16 8.48
N ASP A 670 -7.92 44.11 9.33
CA ASP A 670 -6.53 44.47 8.95
C ASP A 670 -5.69 43.30 8.43
N GLY A 671 -6.27 42.10 8.40
CA GLY A 671 -5.69 40.88 7.88
C GLY A 671 -4.86 40.08 8.89
N PHE A 672 -4.91 40.41 10.18
CA PHE A 672 -4.27 39.66 11.26
C PHE A 672 -5.32 39.16 12.26
N ASP A 673 -5.16 37.93 12.74
CA ASP A 673 -6.08 37.41 13.76
C ASP A 673 -5.93 38.21 15.07
N ASP A 674 -7.07 38.49 15.69
CA ASP A 674 -7.15 39.18 16.97
C ASP A 674 -7.53 38.20 18.08
N TYR A 675 -7.24 38.59 19.33
CA TYR A 675 -7.61 37.79 20.48
C TYR A 675 -8.27 38.60 21.57
N VAL A 676 -9.09 37.90 22.37
CA VAL A 676 -9.82 38.48 23.48
C VAL A 676 -9.38 37.85 24.78
N GLN A 677 -9.03 38.73 25.72
CA GLN A 677 -8.80 38.37 27.10
C GLN A 677 -10.02 38.76 27.93
N THR A 678 -10.42 37.87 28.84
CA THR A 678 -11.54 38.12 29.73
C THR A 678 -11.18 37.89 31.19
N GLN A 679 -11.91 38.55 32.09
CA GLN A 679 -11.83 38.39 33.54
C GLN A 679 -13.23 38.24 34.13
N PRO A 680 -13.88 37.08 33.96
CA PRO A 680 -15.26 36.87 34.39
C PRO A 680 -15.46 37.02 35.90
N ASN A 681 -14.40 36.91 36.70
CA ASN A 681 -14.43 37.01 38.17
C ASN A 681 -13.63 38.21 38.72
N ASN A 682 -13.60 39.35 38.02
CA ASN A 682 -12.93 40.57 38.52
C ASN A 682 -13.47 41.03 39.90
N ASP A 683 -12.80 41.97 40.57
CA ASP A 683 -13.12 42.44 41.94
C ASP A 683 -14.59 42.86 42.18
N SER A 684 -15.37 43.04 41.11
CA SER A 684 -16.79 43.38 41.13
C SER A 684 -17.73 42.25 40.68
N ASN A 685 -17.24 41.08 40.28
CA ASN A 685 -17.95 39.95 39.64
C ASN A 685 -18.83 40.33 38.42
N ALA A 686 -18.67 41.53 37.87
CA ALA A 686 -19.36 41.97 36.65
C ALA A 686 -18.81 41.28 35.39
N GLY A 687 -17.55 40.83 35.43
CA GLY A 687 -16.79 40.41 34.25
C GLY A 687 -16.12 41.59 33.56
N TYR A 688 -15.09 41.31 32.77
CA TYR A 688 -14.36 42.28 31.93
C TYR A 688 -13.85 41.55 30.68
N ALA A 689 -13.80 42.23 29.54
CA ALA A 689 -13.23 41.70 28.30
C ALA A 689 -12.45 42.82 27.60
N SER A 690 -11.31 42.47 27.00
CA SER A 690 -10.47 43.36 26.22
C SER A 690 -10.04 42.64 24.95
N ILE A 691 -10.07 43.37 23.84
CA ILE A 691 -9.55 42.88 22.56
C ILE A 691 -8.10 43.35 22.45
N GLU A 692 -7.25 42.50 21.90
CA GLU A 692 -5.91 42.84 21.48
C GLU A 692 -5.74 42.47 20.01
N PHE A 693 -5.29 43.45 19.22
CA PHE A 693 -5.23 43.31 17.78
C PHE A 693 -3.88 42.76 17.28
N GLY A 694 -3.94 41.85 16.31
CA GLY A 694 -2.78 41.30 15.61
C GLY A 694 -2.00 42.38 14.84
N ASN A 695 -0.73 42.13 14.51
CA ASN A 695 0.02 43.00 13.59
C ASN A 695 1.28 42.34 12.99
N ALA A 696 1.65 42.80 11.79
CA ALA A 696 2.87 42.41 11.04
C ALA A 696 4.23 42.72 11.71
N GLY A 697 4.27 43.20 12.95
CA GLY A 697 5.47 43.72 13.60
C GLY A 697 6.19 42.71 14.49
N THR A 698 7.53 42.70 14.44
CA THR A 698 8.38 42.07 15.49
C THR A 698 8.35 42.84 16.82
N GLY A 699 7.50 43.85 16.95
CA GLY A 699 7.37 44.71 18.12
C GLY A 699 5.97 44.62 18.70
N ARG A 700 5.84 43.84 19.78
CA ARG A 700 4.66 43.65 20.64
C ARG A 700 4.13 45.00 21.17
N THR A 701 3.37 45.73 20.36
CA THR A 701 2.80 47.04 20.73
C THR A 701 1.28 46.93 20.77
N ALA A 702 0.76 46.35 21.85
CA ALA A 702 -0.67 46.21 22.10
C ALA A 702 -1.38 47.58 22.04
N SER A 703 -2.29 47.74 21.09
CA SER A 703 -3.34 48.76 21.13
C SER A 703 -4.51 48.13 21.88
N TYR A 704 -4.67 48.49 23.16
CA TYR A 704 -5.78 48.02 23.98
C TYR A 704 -7.02 48.88 23.72
N ASP A 705 -8.10 48.29 23.21
CA ASP A 705 -9.42 48.91 23.28
C ASP A 705 -10.31 48.13 24.27
N PRO A 706 -10.63 48.69 25.45
CA PRO A 706 -11.47 48.00 26.42
C PRO A 706 -12.90 47.87 25.89
N ILE A 707 -13.47 46.66 25.89
CA ILE A 707 -14.91 46.49 25.69
C ILE A 707 -15.61 47.09 26.90
N ASN A 708 -16.16 48.30 26.73
CA ASN A 708 -16.63 49.11 27.84
C ASN A 708 -18.05 48.71 28.22
N ALA A 709 -18.18 47.64 29.02
CA ALA A 709 -19.44 47.19 29.56
C ALA A 709 -19.48 47.35 31.09
N GLN A 710 -20.19 48.36 31.59
CA GLN A 710 -20.59 48.41 33.00
C GLN A 710 -21.79 47.47 33.21
N LEU A 711 -21.53 46.17 33.30
CA LEU A 711 -22.56 45.18 33.62
C LEU A 711 -22.82 45.11 35.12
N GLU A 712 -23.99 44.56 35.48
CA GLU A 712 -24.35 44.27 36.87
C GLU A 712 -23.23 43.46 37.55
N SER A 713 -23.00 43.71 38.84
CA SER A 713 -21.86 43.20 39.65
C SER A 713 -21.83 41.67 39.87
N THR A 714 -22.49 40.89 39.02
CA THR A 714 -22.54 39.42 39.08
C THR A 714 -22.61 38.74 37.72
N ALA A 715 -22.59 39.46 36.59
CA ALA A 715 -22.93 38.91 35.27
C ALA A 715 -21.93 37.86 34.72
N GLN A 716 -20.68 37.85 35.21
CA GLN A 716 -19.59 37.03 34.67
C GLN A 716 -19.40 37.19 33.15
N LEU A 717 -19.41 38.43 32.64
CA LEU A 717 -19.09 38.68 31.23
C LEU A 717 -17.71 38.12 30.87
N GLY A 718 -17.63 37.50 29.70
CA GLY A 718 -16.40 36.84 29.25
C GLY A 718 -16.18 35.52 29.98
N ARG A 719 -17.27 34.82 30.35
CA ARG A 719 -17.12 33.47 30.89
C ARG A 719 -16.61 32.49 29.83
N ASP A 720 -17.00 32.73 28.59
CA ASP A 720 -16.59 31.99 27.41
C ASP A 720 -16.71 32.92 26.19
N VAL A 721 -15.87 32.72 25.17
CA VAL A 721 -15.75 33.57 23.96
C VAL A 721 -15.39 32.69 22.77
N SER A 722 -15.97 32.98 21.59
CA SER A 722 -15.61 32.35 20.30
C SER A 722 -15.80 33.36 19.16
N GLY A 723 -15.16 33.14 18.00
CA GLY A 723 -15.21 34.01 16.82
C GLY A 723 -15.68 33.30 15.55
N GLY A 724 -16.19 34.04 14.58
CA GLY A 724 -16.70 33.56 13.28
C GLY A 724 -17.41 34.68 12.51
N ASP A 725 -17.66 34.53 11.21
CA ASP A 725 -18.38 35.53 10.40
C ASP A 725 -19.90 35.25 10.41
N PHE A 726 -20.60 35.78 11.42
CA PHE A 726 -22.02 35.52 11.64
C PHE A 726 -22.93 36.40 10.77
N ASN A 727 -22.37 37.42 10.12
CA ASN A 727 -23.14 38.39 9.34
C ASN A 727 -22.83 38.34 7.82
N GLY A 728 -21.76 37.66 7.42
CA GLY A 728 -21.35 37.39 6.04
C GLY A 728 -20.67 38.56 5.35
N ASP A 729 -20.07 39.49 6.10
CA ASP A 729 -19.36 40.64 5.53
C ASP A 729 -17.86 40.39 5.27
N GLY A 730 -17.36 39.21 5.65
CA GLY A 730 -15.98 38.79 5.47
C GLY A 730 -15.01 39.31 6.53
N ILE A 731 -15.52 39.92 7.61
CA ILE A 731 -14.76 40.32 8.79
C ILE A 731 -15.20 39.41 9.94
N ALA A 732 -14.27 38.97 10.78
CA ALA A 732 -14.63 38.08 11.88
C ALA A 732 -15.53 38.83 12.88
N ASP A 733 -16.58 38.17 13.35
CA ASP A 733 -17.42 38.61 14.45
C ASP A 733 -17.06 37.83 15.73
N MET A 734 -17.59 38.26 16.87
CA MET A 734 -17.34 37.61 18.16
C MET A 734 -18.62 37.35 18.95
N ILE A 735 -18.69 36.20 19.63
CA ILE A 735 -19.70 35.89 20.64
C ILE A 735 -19.10 35.85 22.07
N ILE A 736 -19.73 36.52 23.03
CA ILE A 736 -19.31 36.59 24.44
C ILE A 736 -20.43 36.14 25.39
N GLY A 737 -20.15 35.17 26.27
CA GLY A 737 -21.06 34.68 27.30
C GLY A 737 -21.04 35.48 28.62
N ALA A 738 -22.23 35.72 29.19
CA ALA A 738 -22.46 36.30 30.52
C ALA A 738 -23.51 35.49 31.31
N PRO A 739 -23.17 34.28 31.77
CA PRO A 739 -24.14 33.29 32.26
C PRO A 739 -24.84 33.66 33.58
N ARG A 740 -24.26 34.57 34.36
CA ARG A 740 -24.86 35.02 35.62
C ARG A 740 -25.55 36.37 35.50
N PHE A 741 -25.81 36.81 34.28
CA PHE A 741 -26.62 37.99 34.04
C PHE A 741 -28.05 37.79 34.60
N ASP A 742 -28.50 38.75 35.42
CA ASP A 742 -29.83 38.75 36.04
C ASP A 742 -30.83 39.50 35.16
N GLY A 743 -31.31 38.82 34.11
CA GLY A 743 -32.28 39.34 33.14
C GLY A 743 -33.72 38.91 33.40
N ALA A 744 -34.63 39.24 32.48
CA ALA A 744 -35.95 38.60 32.46
C ALA A 744 -35.80 37.21 31.83
N PRO A 745 -36.21 36.10 32.49
CA PRO A 745 -37.29 36.04 33.49
C PRO A 745 -36.86 35.94 34.97
N GLY A 746 -35.59 36.04 35.32
CA GLY A 746 -35.13 36.02 36.72
C GLY A 746 -33.62 35.87 36.88
N ALA A 747 -33.16 35.71 38.12
CA ALA A 747 -31.73 35.62 38.42
C ALA A 747 -31.03 34.47 37.70
N GLU A 748 -29.78 34.68 37.29
CA GLU A 748 -28.96 33.74 36.50
C GLU A 748 -29.68 33.20 35.25
N SER A 749 -30.55 34.00 34.62
CA SER A 749 -31.12 33.63 33.31
C SER A 749 -30.03 33.53 32.24
N GLY A 750 -28.98 34.34 32.39
CA GLY A 750 -27.84 34.39 31.48
C GLY A 750 -28.13 35.18 30.20
N ARG A 751 -27.04 35.59 29.54
CA ARG A 751 -27.04 36.39 28.31
C ARG A 751 -25.82 36.04 27.46
N ALA A 752 -25.95 36.16 26.15
CA ALA A 752 -24.84 36.18 25.21
C ALA A 752 -24.90 37.45 24.35
N TYR A 753 -23.74 37.95 23.95
CA TYR A 753 -23.57 39.10 23.06
C TYR A 753 -22.89 38.63 21.79
N VAL A 754 -23.43 38.97 20.63
CA VAL A 754 -22.77 38.81 19.34
C VAL A 754 -22.34 40.21 18.91
N LEU A 755 -21.10 40.38 18.51
CA LEU A 755 -20.48 41.67 18.20
C LEU A 755 -19.94 41.59 16.78
N PHE A 756 -20.39 42.49 15.92
CA PHE A 756 -19.97 42.45 14.52
C PHE A 756 -18.63 43.17 14.33
N GLY A 757 -17.73 42.54 13.59
CA GLY A 757 -16.45 43.10 13.20
C GLY A 757 -16.61 44.36 12.34
N GLN A 758 -15.58 45.20 12.28
CA GLN A 758 -15.60 46.41 11.45
C GLN A 758 -14.23 46.66 10.85
N ASP A 759 -14.17 47.00 9.55
CA ASP A 759 -12.95 47.45 8.86
C ASP A 759 -12.54 48.86 9.36
N VAL A 760 -11.86 48.89 10.51
CA VAL A 760 -11.41 50.10 11.21
C VAL A 760 -10.05 49.86 11.85
N ALA A 761 -9.24 50.90 12.00
CA ALA A 761 -7.97 50.77 12.70
C ALA A 761 -8.19 50.38 14.18
N ALA A 762 -7.26 49.58 14.74
CA ALA A 762 -7.20 49.07 16.13
C ALA A 762 -7.42 50.07 17.30
N GLY A 763 -7.60 51.38 17.05
CA GLY A 763 -7.94 52.38 18.08
C GLY A 763 -9.25 53.13 17.82
N ASP A 764 -9.97 52.74 16.77
CA ASP A 764 -11.26 53.31 16.35
C ASP A 764 -12.44 52.32 16.57
N LEU A 765 -12.16 51.05 16.93
CA LEU A 765 -13.18 50.04 17.23
C LEU A 765 -13.75 50.20 18.66
N ILE A 766 -14.81 51.01 18.80
CA ILE A 766 -15.49 51.21 20.08
C ILE A 766 -16.73 50.32 20.18
N ILE A 767 -16.71 49.35 21.10
CA ILE A 767 -17.84 48.44 21.36
C ILE A 767 -18.58 48.85 22.65
N ASP A 768 -19.85 49.24 22.53
CA ASP A 768 -20.76 49.47 23.68
C ASP A 768 -21.88 48.42 23.72
N LEU A 769 -21.76 47.46 24.63
CA LEU A 769 -22.74 46.38 24.82
C LEU A 769 -24.16 46.87 25.18
N ASN A 770 -24.32 48.14 25.60
CA ASN A 770 -25.63 48.72 25.90
C ASN A 770 -26.29 49.41 24.71
N ALA A 771 -25.54 49.61 23.62
CA ALA A 771 -25.97 50.35 22.45
C ALA A 771 -26.27 49.47 21.22
N LEU A 772 -26.03 48.15 21.33
CA LEU A 772 -26.24 47.20 20.23
C LEU A 772 -27.62 47.35 19.59
N ASP A 773 -27.66 47.66 18.30
CA ASP A 773 -28.89 47.99 17.57
C ASP A 773 -29.19 47.05 16.40
N GLY A 774 -28.36 46.02 16.21
CA GLY A 774 -28.44 45.06 15.11
C GLY A 774 -27.59 45.43 13.91
N THR A 775 -26.90 46.58 13.91
CA THR A 775 -25.88 46.94 12.90
C THR A 775 -24.46 46.75 13.41
N ASP A 776 -24.27 46.73 14.73
CA ASP A 776 -22.99 46.59 15.43
C ASP A 776 -22.96 45.34 16.34
N GLY A 777 -24.00 44.51 16.27
CA GLY A 777 -24.12 43.26 17.00
C GLY A 777 -25.54 42.97 17.51
N LEU A 778 -25.68 41.85 18.20
CA LEU A 778 -26.92 41.31 18.73
C LEU A 778 -26.80 41.02 20.23
N LEU A 779 -27.94 41.08 20.91
CA LEU A 779 -28.07 40.70 22.32
C LEU A 779 -29.08 39.56 22.46
N LEU A 780 -28.65 38.47 23.08
CA LEU A 780 -29.41 37.23 23.22
C LEU A 780 -29.66 36.92 24.70
N ASP A 781 -30.92 37.00 25.13
CA ASP A 781 -31.34 36.76 26.52
C ASP A 781 -31.81 35.32 26.75
N GLY A 782 -31.34 34.72 27.86
CA GLY A 782 -31.86 33.45 28.34
C GLY A 782 -33.34 33.56 28.76
N ILE A 783 -34.16 32.64 28.27
CA ILE A 783 -35.62 32.70 28.44
C ILE A 783 -36.13 32.05 29.73
N THR A 784 -35.25 31.46 30.56
CA THR A 784 -35.59 30.75 31.80
C THR A 784 -34.60 31.14 32.91
N ALA A 785 -35.08 31.34 34.14
CA ALA A 785 -34.23 31.75 35.26
C ALA A 785 -33.39 30.56 35.75
N GLY A 786 -32.13 30.81 36.09
CA GLY A 786 -31.19 29.81 36.63
C GLY A 786 -30.53 28.91 35.60
N THR A 787 -30.86 29.03 34.30
CA THR A 787 -30.33 28.15 33.25
C THR A 787 -28.93 28.50 32.80
N ARG A 788 -28.45 29.70 33.18
CA ARG A 788 -27.12 30.21 32.84
C ARG A 788 -26.86 30.18 31.33
N PHE A 789 -27.78 30.75 30.55
CA PHE A 789 -27.59 30.91 29.11
C PHE A 789 -26.31 31.72 28.81
N GLY A 790 -25.48 31.25 27.88
CA GLY A 790 -24.15 31.80 27.65
C GLY A 790 -23.09 31.24 28.61
N GLN A 791 -23.33 30.04 29.18
CA GLN A 791 -22.33 29.34 30.00
C GLN A 791 -21.18 28.79 29.17
N GLY A 792 -21.46 28.46 27.91
CA GLY A 792 -20.48 28.21 26.86
C GLY A 792 -21.02 28.73 25.52
N VAL A 793 -20.12 29.19 24.65
CA VAL A 793 -20.42 29.75 23.32
C VAL A 793 -19.41 29.22 22.31
N GLU A 794 -19.84 28.90 21.10
CA GLU A 794 -18.96 28.33 20.07
C GLU A 794 -19.44 28.71 18.66
N SER A 795 -18.50 29.02 17.77
CA SER A 795 -18.75 29.09 16.33
C SER A 795 -18.73 27.68 15.75
N LEU A 796 -19.73 27.34 14.96
CA LEU A 796 -19.88 26.02 14.35
C LEU A 796 -19.43 26.01 12.88
N GLY A 797 -19.03 27.16 12.33
CA GLY A 797 -18.95 27.39 10.89
C GLY A 797 -20.34 27.34 10.23
N ASP A 798 -20.39 27.45 8.90
CA ASP A 798 -21.63 27.31 8.12
C ASP A 798 -22.09 25.84 8.05
N ILE A 799 -22.82 25.38 9.08
CA ILE A 799 -23.31 24.00 9.17
C ILE A 799 -24.52 23.74 8.27
N ASN A 800 -25.12 24.80 7.72
CA ASN A 800 -26.37 24.72 6.98
C ASN A 800 -26.22 25.07 5.48
N GLY A 801 -25.06 25.56 5.07
CA GLY A 801 -24.68 25.88 3.69
C GLY A 801 -25.29 27.17 3.15
N ASP A 802 -25.63 28.14 4.00
CA ASP A 802 -26.22 29.42 3.58
C ASP A 802 -25.20 30.57 3.42
N GLY A 803 -23.92 30.28 3.68
CA GLY A 803 -22.80 31.21 3.56
C GLY A 803 -22.63 32.14 4.75
N LEU A 804 -23.21 31.82 5.90
CA LEU A 804 -23.03 32.51 7.18
C LEU A 804 -22.55 31.51 8.24
N ASP A 805 -21.64 31.91 9.12
CA ASP A 805 -21.26 31.03 10.23
C ASP A 805 -22.45 30.86 11.20
N ASP A 806 -22.63 29.63 11.70
CA ASP A 806 -23.62 29.29 12.70
C ASP A 806 -22.98 29.31 14.11
N MET A 807 -23.81 29.51 15.15
CA MET A 807 -23.33 29.57 16.54
C MET A 807 -24.12 28.65 17.49
N ALA A 808 -23.41 28.07 18.47
CA ALA A 808 -23.99 27.35 19.60
C ALA A 808 -23.88 28.16 20.89
N ILE A 809 -24.96 28.17 21.68
CA ILE A 809 -24.99 28.83 23.01
C ILE A 809 -25.59 27.88 24.05
N ALA A 810 -24.81 27.55 25.07
CA ALA A 810 -25.21 26.59 26.10
C ALA A 810 -26.01 27.25 27.25
N ALA A 811 -27.04 26.54 27.71
CA ALA A 811 -27.81 26.82 28.94
C ALA A 811 -27.97 25.51 29.74
N PRO A 812 -26.96 25.11 30.54
CA PRO A 812 -26.84 23.73 31.03
C PRO A 812 -27.73 23.36 32.22
N PHE A 813 -28.55 24.28 32.77
CA PHE A 813 -29.32 24.05 34.00
C PHE A 813 -30.84 24.11 33.80
#